data_AF-A0A484LCJ2-F1
#
_entry.id   AF-A0A484LCJ2-F1
#
_cell.length_a   1.000
_cell.length_b   1.000
_cell.length_c   1.000
_cell.angle_alpha   90.00
_cell.angle_beta   90.00
_cell.angle_gamma   90.00
#
_symmetry.space_group_name_H-M   'P 1'
#
loop_
_entity.id
_entity.type
_entity.pdbx_description
1 polymer ?
#
loop_
_entity_poly.entity_id
_entity_poly.type
_entity_poly.pdbx_seq_one_letter_code
_entity_poly.pdbx_strand_id
1 'polypeptide(L)'
;MEARLRSADDVHKRKLQKIKIEVVKPVQQPFHEKSTRLKLHPLKLMLFVLVTATFLILLSTPNGCRRNNSSQPSSKPHLVDRWWVWGVSDPRYASDTVVNWDDVSVVVNGLAENKKIQTTGLLNFDEVEIRQWRKMVPEANHIVLHLDHAEQNVTWESLYPEWIDEEQLYATPSCPSIPKLDVPRKPIDLIVVKLPCNGNWTRDVARLHLQLSAASLAASAKGTRPVHLLLITRCFPLPNLFTCRELVARKGSVWLYKPNLNVLRQKLQLPIGSCELALPFGSKGESGKPEREAYATVLHSAYVYVCGAIAAAQSIRMAGSTRDLVILVDNTISEYHRSGLAAAGWQVRTIERIRNPKAEKDAYNEWNYSKFRLWQLTDYDKIIFIDADLLILRNLDFLFRMPEISATGNNGTLFNSGVMVIEPSNCTFNLLMDHINEIESYNGGDQGYLNEIFTWWHRIPKHMNFLKHFWIGDEAKVKQRKTDLFAAEPAVLYAIHYLGYKPWLCYRDYDCNWNVDILQEFASDAAHGKWWRVHDSMEAELQELCLLKSKQKAQLEWDRRQAAAAKYSDGHWQIEIRDQRQKRCTDRLCDWKDWVVDNRYPLYNASECPFVEQGFNCLANGRPDRDYVKLRWKPERCDVPRFNVDGALEMLRNKRVVFVGDSMGRTQWESLICLLMTGVRDKTSVFEVNGNAITKQIWFLGVRFGSFNFSVEFYRSVYLVQHSWSAKRAPKRVRSTLRLDRLDDISAEWSNADILVFNSGQWWVPGKLFGTGCYFQVGHTLKLGMSIPMAFRTALQTWASWVDATINPNRTSVFFRTYEPSHWRNLTLRECDVPNQPLSEAIGEGNNSFSDAIFDVVKRMTVPVTVLHITPMSAFRSDAHVGTWSDNPSLSDCSHWCLPGVPDVWNEILLSYLHATYTSTLSQRARSNSTITSCSR
;
A
#
# COMPACT_ATOMS: atom_id res chain seq x y z
N MET A 1 -20.54 -8.65 8.76
CA MET A 1 -19.83 -7.53 8.09
C MET A 1 -19.54 -6.44 9.12
N GLU A 2 -19.13 -6.84 10.33
CA GLU A 2 -18.84 -5.96 11.47
C GLU A 2 -17.38 -6.09 11.94
N ALA A 3 -16.57 -6.94 11.30
CA ALA A 3 -15.19 -7.18 11.71
C ALA A 3 -14.16 -6.21 11.08
N ARG A 4 -14.50 -5.49 10.00
CA ARG A 4 -13.60 -4.54 9.33
C ARG A 4 -13.93 -3.06 9.57
N LEU A 5 -15.12 -2.75 10.11
CA LEU A 5 -15.45 -1.40 10.61
C LEU A 5 -14.83 -1.11 11.98
N ARG A 6 -14.44 -2.15 12.75
CA ARG A 6 -13.70 -1.98 14.02
C ARG A 6 -12.30 -1.41 13.85
N SER A 7 -11.67 -1.58 12.68
CA SER A 7 -10.27 -1.16 12.46
C SER A 7 -10.09 0.36 12.28
N ALA A 8 -11.07 1.09 11.76
CA ALA A 8 -10.98 2.55 11.64
C ALA A 8 -11.38 3.27 12.94
N ASP A 9 -12.36 2.72 13.67
CA ASP A 9 -12.80 3.25 14.97
C ASP A 9 -11.81 2.95 16.12
N ASP A 10 -11.11 1.81 16.10
CA ASP A 10 -10.10 1.47 17.12
C ASP A 10 -8.82 2.32 17.01
N VAL A 11 -8.50 2.83 15.80
CA VAL A 11 -7.36 3.72 15.56
C VAL A 11 -7.56 5.09 16.23
N HIS A 12 -8.80 5.56 16.36
CA HIS A 12 -9.10 6.81 17.07
C HIS A 12 -9.32 6.62 18.58
N LYS A 13 -9.91 5.49 19.01
CA LYS A 13 -10.11 5.23 20.45
C LYS A 13 -8.81 4.91 21.21
N ARG A 14 -7.82 4.26 20.58
CA ARG A 14 -6.54 3.95 21.27
C ARG A 14 -5.61 5.14 21.43
N LYS A 15 -5.71 6.17 20.57
CA LYS A 15 -4.97 7.45 20.75
C LYS A 15 -5.48 8.25 21.96
N LEU A 16 -6.73 8.04 22.39
CA LEU A 16 -7.31 8.62 23.61
C LEU A 16 -7.04 7.81 24.90
N GLN A 17 -6.61 6.54 24.81
CA GLN A 17 -6.40 5.70 26.00
C GLN A 17 -4.97 5.71 26.57
N LYS A 18 -3.98 6.31 25.89
CA LYS A 18 -2.62 6.49 26.43
C LYS A 18 -2.32 7.87 27.00
N ILE A 19 -3.31 8.77 27.06
CA ILE A 19 -3.25 9.98 27.89
C ILE A 19 -4.34 9.84 28.97
N LYS A 20 -4.03 9.08 30.02
CA LYS A 20 -4.77 9.08 31.27
C LYS A 20 -3.76 9.18 32.41
N ILE A 21 -3.40 10.41 32.74
CA ILE A 21 -2.95 10.76 34.09
C ILE A 21 -4.22 10.82 34.95
N GLU A 22 -4.19 10.16 36.10
CA GLU A 22 -5.29 10.04 37.04
C GLU A 22 -5.83 11.40 37.50
N VAL A 23 -7.13 11.64 37.28
CA VAL A 23 -7.92 12.54 38.12
C VAL A 23 -9.27 11.89 38.43
N VAL A 24 -9.57 11.90 39.71
CA VAL A 24 -10.68 11.29 40.46
C VAL A 24 -12.07 11.64 39.88
N LYS A 25 -12.96 10.63 39.77
CA LYS A 25 -14.39 10.81 39.45
C LYS A 25 -15.17 11.38 40.64
N PRO A 26 -16.19 12.21 40.36
CA PRO A 26 -17.44 12.10 41.11
C PRO A 26 -18.66 11.83 40.21
N VAL A 27 -19.63 11.24 40.86
CA VAL A 27 -20.90 10.66 40.41
C VAL A 27 -21.83 11.71 39.77
N GLN A 28 -22.51 11.36 38.68
CA GLN A 28 -23.71 12.06 38.20
C GLN A 28 -24.96 11.43 38.80
N GLN A 29 -25.84 12.24 39.38
CA GLN A 29 -27.30 12.11 39.23
C GLN A 29 -27.97 13.49 39.52
N PRO A 30 -29.21 13.70 39.01
CA PRO A 30 -29.57 14.88 38.21
C PRO A 30 -30.54 15.82 38.95
N PHE A 31 -30.69 17.11 38.60
CA PHE A 31 -31.97 17.82 38.79
C PHE A 31 -32.07 19.13 37.97
N HIS A 32 -33.31 19.34 37.53
CA HIS A 32 -33.94 20.44 36.80
C HIS A 32 -33.48 21.88 37.08
N GLU A 33 -33.39 22.68 36.01
CA GLU A 33 -33.42 24.14 36.05
C GLU A 33 -34.80 24.67 36.46
N LYS A 34 -34.83 25.49 37.53
CA LYS A 34 -35.76 26.61 37.69
C LYS A 34 -35.05 27.80 38.33
N SER A 35 -35.23 28.96 37.70
CA SER A 35 -34.90 30.33 38.10
C SER A 35 -34.88 30.62 39.61
N THR A 36 -33.87 31.35 40.10
CA THR A 36 -34.02 32.68 40.76
C THR A 36 -32.68 33.30 41.18
N ARG A 37 -32.66 34.65 41.20
CA ARG A 37 -31.54 35.53 41.56
C ARG A 37 -31.18 35.41 43.06
N LEU A 38 -29.88 35.39 43.40
CA LEU A 38 -29.37 35.97 44.65
C LEU A 38 -27.87 36.35 44.50
N LYS A 39 -27.50 37.54 44.99
CA LYS A 39 -26.16 38.15 44.96
C LYS A 39 -25.24 37.51 46.02
N LEU A 40 -23.94 37.31 45.73
CA LEU A 40 -22.90 37.05 46.73
C LEU A 40 -21.55 37.67 46.35
N HIS A 41 -21.19 38.74 47.08
CA HIS A 41 -19.81 39.21 47.33
C HIS A 41 -19.21 38.24 48.37
N PRO A 42 -18.13 37.47 48.06
CA PRO A 42 -16.83 37.73 48.71
C PRO A 42 -15.61 37.11 47.95
N LEU A 43 -15.36 37.44 46.68
CA LEU A 43 -14.12 37.01 45.99
C LEU A 43 -13.05 38.12 45.87
N LYS A 44 -13.42 39.39 46.09
CA LYS A 44 -12.51 40.53 45.97
C LYS A 44 -11.62 40.75 47.21
N LEU A 45 -12.00 40.22 48.37
CA LEU A 45 -11.21 40.37 49.60
C LEU A 45 -10.01 39.40 49.64
N MET A 46 -10.18 38.18 49.11
CA MET A 46 -9.11 37.17 49.06
C MET A 46 -7.99 37.54 48.07
N LEU A 47 -8.33 38.18 46.95
CA LEU A 47 -7.35 38.60 45.95
C LEU A 47 -6.49 39.77 46.46
N PHE A 48 -7.04 40.66 47.29
CA PHE A 48 -6.31 41.80 47.83
C PHE A 48 -5.27 41.39 48.88
N VAL A 49 -5.60 40.41 49.74
CA VAL A 49 -4.68 39.90 50.78
C VAL A 49 -3.45 39.19 50.16
N LEU A 50 -3.66 38.42 49.09
CA LEU A 50 -2.60 37.69 48.41
C LEU A 50 -1.60 38.63 47.70
N VAL A 51 -2.08 39.73 47.11
CA VAL A 51 -1.23 40.72 46.42
C VAL A 51 -0.43 41.57 47.41
N THR A 52 -0.98 41.89 48.59
CA THR A 52 -0.23 42.63 49.62
C THR A 52 0.86 41.80 50.29
N ALA A 53 0.67 40.48 50.42
CA ALA A 53 1.65 39.59 51.04
C ALA A 53 2.89 39.35 50.17
N THR A 54 2.73 39.33 48.84
CA THR A 54 3.87 39.18 47.90
C THR A 54 4.73 40.45 47.82
N PHE A 55 4.12 41.63 48.04
CA PHE A 55 4.82 42.91 47.96
C PHE A 55 5.69 43.20 49.21
N LEU A 56 5.33 42.66 50.38
CA LEU A 56 6.10 42.80 51.62
C LEU A 56 7.35 41.90 51.70
N ILE A 57 7.38 40.79 50.95
CA ILE A 57 8.53 39.86 50.91
C ILE A 57 9.64 40.38 49.97
N LEU A 58 9.29 41.22 49.00
CA LEU A 58 10.26 41.83 48.07
C LEU A 58 10.95 43.09 48.63
N LEU A 59 10.52 43.61 49.78
CA LEU A 59 11.07 44.84 50.39
C LEU A 59 12.03 44.59 51.56
N SER A 60 12.37 43.33 51.87
CA SER A 60 13.26 42.98 52.98
C SER A 60 14.41 42.07 52.55
N THR A 61 15.32 42.61 51.72
CA THR A 61 16.70 42.13 51.62
C THR A 61 17.67 43.30 51.74
N PRO A 62 18.57 43.35 52.75
CA PRO A 62 19.63 44.34 52.79
C PRO A 62 20.92 43.80 52.16
N ASN A 63 21.49 44.59 51.24
CA ASN A 63 22.87 44.48 50.77
C ASN A 63 23.85 45.01 51.82
N GLY A 64 24.98 44.32 52.03
CA GLY A 64 26.11 44.82 52.81
C GLY A 64 27.40 44.00 52.66
N CYS A 65 28.39 44.55 51.96
CA CYS A 65 29.76 44.05 51.80
C CYS A 65 30.61 44.13 53.10
N ARG A 66 31.49 43.15 53.37
CA ARG A 66 32.93 43.35 53.67
C ARG A 66 33.74 42.05 53.85
N ARG A 67 35.04 42.20 53.54
CA ARG A 67 36.21 41.28 53.54
C ARG A 67 36.69 40.84 54.94
N ASN A 68 37.15 39.59 55.10
CA ASN A 68 38.50 39.13 55.55
C ASN A 68 38.56 37.81 56.36
N ASN A 69 39.53 36.97 55.97
CA ASN A 69 40.44 36.08 56.71
C ASN A 69 39.98 34.92 57.64
N SER A 70 40.57 33.73 57.38
CA SER A 70 41.18 32.75 58.33
C SER A 70 40.29 32.21 59.46
N SER A 71 40.07 30.90 59.71
CA SER A 71 40.98 29.75 59.85
C SER A 71 40.18 28.45 60.09
N GLN A 72 40.77 27.32 59.67
CA GLN A 72 40.51 25.87 59.94
C GLN A 72 40.06 25.44 61.37
N PRO A 73 39.83 24.13 61.68
CA PRO A 73 39.29 23.00 60.90
C PRO A 73 38.31 22.09 61.70
N SER A 74 37.55 21.20 61.05
CA SER A 74 37.12 19.94 61.70
C SER A 74 36.97 18.79 60.69
N SER A 75 37.24 17.60 61.20
CA SER A 75 37.77 16.40 60.57
C SER A 75 36.71 15.41 60.03
N LYS A 76 36.93 14.96 58.79
CA LYS A 76 36.93 13.57 58.22
C LYS A 76 36.08 12.47 58.88
N PRO A 77 35.53 11.53 58.07
CA PRO A 77 36.33 10.36 57.67
C PRO A 77 36.40 10.10 56.15
N HIS A 78 37.55 9.58 55.76
CA HIS A 78 37.98 9.15 54.41
C HIS A 78 37.44 7.78 54.01
N LEU A 79 37.22 7.59 52.70
CA LEU A 79 37.61 6.46 51.82
C LEU A 79 36.98 6.80 50.43
N VAL A 80 37.64 6.99 49.29
CA VAL A 80 39.01 6.74 48.79
C VAL A 80 39.30 7.78 47.69
N ASP A 81 40.39 8.52 47.83
CA ASP A 81 41.01 9.30 46.76
C ASP A 81 41.88 8.38 45.89
N ARG A 82 41.62 8.32 44.58
CA ARG A 82 42.68 8.20 43.58
C ARG A 82 42.23 8.55 42.16
N TRP A 83 41.79 9.77 41.96
CA TRP A 83 41.94 10.45 40.67
C TRP A 83 42.63 11.79 40.93
N TRP A 84 43.20 12.36 39.87
CA TRP A 84 43.85 13.68 39.77
C TRP A 84 45.36 13.60 39.63
N VAL A 85 45.83 13.70 38.37
CA VAL A 85 46.60 14.87 37.89
C VAL A 85 46.26 15.07 36.39
N TRP A 86 45.86 16.30 36.02
CA TRP A 86 45.44 16.82 34.69
C TRP A 86 43.95 16.67 34.28
N GLY A 87 43.26 17.82 34.24
CA GLY A 87 41.99 18.06 33.53
C GLY A 87 40.75 17.53 34.24
N VAL A 88 39.76 18.38 34.48
CA VAL A 88 38.41 17.95 34.89
C VAL A 88 37.89 16.98 33.82
N SER A 89 37.85 15.69 34.12
CA SER A 89 37.32 14.68 33.21
C SER A 89 35.84 14.98 33.03
N ASP A 90 35.46 15.53 31.87
CA ASP A 90 34.05 15.71 31.54
C ASP A 90 33.41 14.32 31.50
N PRO A 91 32.41 14.04 32.35
CA PRO A 91 31.80 12.73 32.44
C PRO A 91 31.19 12.26 31.12
N ARG A 92 30.90 13.18 30.18
CA ARG A 92 30.42 12.84 28.82
C ARG A 92 31.44 12.03 28.02
N TYR A 93 32.75 12.23 28.24
CA TYR A 93 33.81 11.51 27.50
C TYR A 93 34.24 10.20 28.17
N ALA A 94 33.80 9.96 29.42
CA ALA A 94 34.10 8.74 30.14
C ALA A 94 33.41 7.53 29.49
N SER A 95 34.19 6.50 29.15
CA SER A 95 33.67 5.26 28.55
C SER A 95 33.51 4.16 29.60
N ASP A 96 32.31 3.59 29.68
CA ASP A 96 31.96 2.43 30.49
C ASP A 96 32.40 1.09 29.85
N THR A 97 32.96 1.13 28.63
CA THR A 97 33.34 -0.07 27.90
C THR A 97 34.64 -0.63 28.46
N VAL A 98 34.57 -1.83 29.05
CA VAL A 98 35.75 -2.60 29.45
C VAL A 98 36.46 -3.13 28.21
N VAL A 99 37.76 -2.84 28.09
CA VAL A 99 38.57 -3.29 26.96
C VAL A 99 38.85 -4.79 27.09
N ASN A 100 38.35 -5.59 26.14
CA ASN A 100 38.72 -7.00 26.01
C ASN A 100 40.04 -7.12 25.23
N TRP A 101 41.14 -7.30 25.96
CA TRP A 101 42.48 -7.36 25.38
C TRP A 101 42.72 -8.58 24.49
N ASP A 102 42.00 -9.69 24.69
CA ASP A 102 42.10 -10.86 23.81
C ASP A 102 41.49 -10.57 22.43
N ASP A 103 40.38 -9.83 22.40
CA ASP A 103 39.76 -9.40 21.15
C ASP A 103 40.63 -8.39 20.40
N VAL A 104 41.19 -7.42 21.15
CA VAL A 104 42.14 -6.44 20.61
C VAL A 104 43.37 -7.15 20.02
N SER A 105 43.96 -8.08 20.77
CA SER A 105 45.14 -8.85 20.35
C SER A 105 44.89 -9.58 19.05
N VAL A 106 43.76 -10.28 18.92
CA VAL A 106 43.41 -11.00 17.69
C VAL A 106 43.27 -10.06 16.48
N VAL A 107 42.62 -8.92 16.65
CA VAL A 107 42.43 -7.94 15.56
C VAL A 107 43.75 -7.27 15.16
N VAL A 108 44.59 -6.90 16.13
CA VAL A 108 45.87 -6.21 15.89
C VAL A 108 46.91 -7.16 15.30
N ASN A 109 46.98 -8.42 15.77
CA ASN A 109 47.92 -9.41 15.24
C ASN A 109 47.64 -9.74 13.77
N GLY A 110 46.36 -9.83 13.37
CA GLY A 110 45.98 -10.01 11.96
C GLY A 110 46.44 -8.85 11.06
N LEU A 111 46.65 -7.66 11.62
CA LEU A 111 47.26 -6.52 10.92
C LEU A 111 48.79 -6.69 10.80
N ALA A 112 49.42 -7.13 11.88
CA ALA A 112 50.86 -7.26 12.03
C ALA A 112 51.46 -8.36 11.14
N GLU A 113 50.73 -9.47 10.91
CA GLU A 113 51.12 -10.54 9.98
C GLU A 113 51.28 -10.05 8.53
N ASN A 114 50.64 -8.93 8.17
CA ASN A 114 50.69 -8.35 6.84
C ASN A 114 51.59 -7.09 6.73
N LYS A 115 51.81 -6.31 7.82
CA LYS A 115 52.71 -5.13 7.89
C LYS A 115 53.13 -4.79 9.34
N LYS A 116 54.38 -4.34 9.57
CA LYS A 116 54.78 -3.76 10.88
C LYS A 116 54.11 -2.40 11.13
N ILE A 117 53.32 -2.31 12.21
CA ILE A 117 52.77 -1.05 12.74
C ILE A 117 53.93 -0.26 13.36
N GLN A 118 54.25 0.94 12.85
CA GLN A 118 55.38 1.72 13.37
C GLN A 118 54.94 2.73 14.43
N THR A 119 53.78 3.37 14.24
CA THR A 119 53.26 4.36 15.19
C THR A 119 51.77 4.18 15.47
N THR A 120 51.42 4.16 16.76
CA THR A 120 50.05 4.03 17.27
C THR A 120 49.63 5.29 18.01
N GLY A 121 48.52 5.91 17.61
CA GLY A 121 47.88 7.02 18.31
C GLY A 121 46.78 6.52 19.22
N LEU A 122 46.82 6.81 20.52
CA LEU A 122 45.83 6.39 21.52
C LEU A 122 44.99 7.60 21.94
N LEU A 123 43.66 7.54 21.76
CA LEU A 123 42.71 8.60 22.11
C LEU A 123 41.66 8.10 23.11
N ASN A 124 41.46 8.86 24.19
CA ASN A 124 40.44 8.61 25.23
C ASN A 124 40.65 7.32 26.07
N PHE A 125 41.89 7.00 26.42
CA PHE A 125 42.24 5.86 27.28
C PHE A 125 42.78 6.34 28.64
N ASP A 126 42.53 5.55 29.69
CA ASP A 126 43.15 5.80 30.99
C ASP A 126 44.61 5.31 31.05
N GLU A 127 45.34 5.69 32.09
CA GLU A 127 46.75 5.33 32.23
C GLU A 127 47.00 3.81 32.33
N VAL A 128 46.07 3.05 32.93
CA VAL A 128 46.19 1.60 33.07
C VAL A 128 46.08 0.96 31.69
N GLU A 129 45.11 1.39 30.90
CA GLU A 129 44.89 0.90 29.54
C GLU A 129 46.03 1.29 28.60
N ILE A 130 46.56 2.52 28.70
CA ILE A 130 47.74 2.95 27.92
C ILE A 130 48.95 2.05 28.24
N ARG A 131 49.15 1.68 29.51
CA ARG A 131 50.23 0.75 29.90
C ARG A 131 50.03 -0.65 29.29
N GLN A 132 48.80 -1.14 29.20
CA GLN A 132 48.51 -2.43 28.57
C GLN A 132 48.74 -2.40 27.06
N TRP A 133 48.31 -1.34 26.37
CA TRP A 133 48.59 -1.13 24.94
C TRP A 133 50.09 -1.18 24.63
N ARG A 134 50.91 -0.47 25.42
CA ARG A 134 52.37 -0.45 25.26
C ARG A 134 53.02 -1.83 25.43
N LYS A 135 52.42 -2.71 26.25
CA LYS A 135 52.89 -4.09 26.41
C LYS A 135 52.49 -4.98 25.23
N MET A 136 51.34 -4.72 24.61
CA MET A 136 50.80 -5.53 23.52
C MET A 136 51.53 -5.30 22.21
N VAL A 137 51.94 -4.06 21.90
CA VAL A 137 52.65 -3.72 20.65
C VAL A 137 53.98 -3.02 20.97
N PRO A 138 54.91 -3.67 21.68
CA PRO A 138 56.08 -3.00 22.26
C PRO A 138 57.04 -2.41 21.21
N GLU A 139 57.02 -2.92 19.99
CA GLU A 139 57.85 -2.43 18.89
C GLU A 139 57.35 -1.11 18.27
N ALA A 140 56.10 -0.71 18.51
CA ALA A 140 55.52 0.51 17.95
C ALA A 140 55.78 1.74 18.84
N ASN A 141 55.95 2.90 18.22
CA ASN A 141 55.96 4.17 18.94
C ASN A 141 54.52 4.57 19.31
N HIS A 142 54.25 4.86 20.58
CA HIS A 142 52.91 5.18 21.07
C HIS A 142 52.77 6.67 21.37
N ILE A 143 51.78 7.32 20.76
CA ILE A 143 51.47 8.74 20.96
C ILE A 143 50.13 8.81 21.68
N VAL A 144 50.10 9.38 22.89
CA VAL A 144 48.85 9.66 23.60
C VAL A 144 48.30 10.97 23.05
N LEU A 145 47.11 10.91 22.47
CA LEU A 145 46.45 12.04 21.81
C LEU A 145 45.58 12.77 22.83
N HIS A 146 45.73 14.10 22.90
CA HIS A 146 44.94 14.95 23.78
C HIS A 146 43.86 15.68 22.97
N LEU A 147 42.63 15.65 23.47
CA LEU A 147 41.48 16.33 22.88
C LEU A 147 40.78 17.14 23.96
N ASP A 148 40.70 18.46 23.77
CA ASP A 148 39.89 19.32 24.64
C ASP A 148 38.42 18.95 24.53
N HIS A 149 37.71 18.94 25.66
CA HIS A 149 36.29 18.61 25.69
C HIS A 149 35.44 19.74 25.09
N ALA A 150 34.39 19.39 24.36
CA ALA A 150 33.38 20.35 23.91
C ALA A 150 32.80 21.12 25.11
N GLU A 151 32.41 22.39 24.92
CA GLU A 151 31.77 23.16 25.98
C GLU A 151 30.48 22.48 26.50
N GLN A 152 30.11 22.74 27.75
CA GLN A 152 28.92 22.15 28.40
C GLN A 152 27.61 22.61 27.76
N ASN A 153 27.59 23.79 27.13
CA ASN A 153 26.46 24.35 26.39
C ASN A 153 26.26 23.72 24.99
N VAL A 154 27.26 22.99 24.47
CA VAL A 154 27.13 22.27 23.20
C VAL A 154 26.36 20.99 23.44
N THR A 155 25.06 21.05 23.20
CA THR A 155 24.14 19.90 23.27
C THR A 155 23.87 19.33 21.88
N TRP A 156 23.24 18.16 21.82
CA TRP A 156 22.85 17.58 20.53
C TRP A 156 21.88 18.48 19.78
N GLU A 157 20.93 19.11 20.48
CA GLU A 157 19.95 20.05 19.93
C GLU A 157 20.62 21.32 19.39
N SER A 158 21.76 21.74 19.96
CA SER A 158 22.54 22.86 19.42
C SER A 158 23.23 22.51 18.09
N LEU A 159 23.60 21.24 17.89
CA LEU A 159 24.18 20.74 16.64
C LEU A 159 23.11 20.32 15.62
N TYR A 160 21.93 19.93 16.09
CA TYR A 160 20.81 19.47 15.27
C TYR A 160 19.50 20.17 15.69
N PRO A 161 19.41 21.50 15.52
CA PRO A 161 18.21 22.24 15.91
C PRO A 161 17.03 21.87 15.02
N GLU A 162 15.82 21.94 15.56
CA GLU A 162 14.60 21.74 14.77
C GLU A 162 14.48 22.75 13.61
N TRP A 163 14.81 24.01 13.90
CA TRP A 163 14.67 25.11 12.98
C TRP A 163 16.00 25.86 12.78
N ILE A 164 16.26 26.26 11.54
CA ILE A 164 17.31 27.23 11.17
C ILE A 164 16.74 28.23 10.15
N ASP A 165 17.36 29.39 10.07
CA ASP A 165 17.02 30.41 9.06
C ASP A 165 17.62 30.05 7.69
N GLU A 166 16.99 29.10 7.01
CA GLU A 166 17.46 28.60 5.71
C GLU A 166 17.50 29.67 4.61
N GLU A 167 16.65 30.70 4.73
CA GLU A 167 16.56 31.81 3.78
C GLU A 167 17.53 32.95 4.13
N GLN A 168 18.23 32.87 5.26
CA GLN A 168 19.15 33.88 5.78
C GLN A 168 18.52 35.28 5.87
N LEU A 169 17.25 35.35 6.25
CA LEU A 169 16.51 36.61 6.38
C LEU A 169 16.92 37.41 7.62
N TYR A 170 17.42 36.72 8.64
CA TYR A 170 17.77 37.24 9.96
C TYR A 170 19.24 36.96 10.30
N ALA A 171 19.70 35.72 10.08
CA ALA A 171 21.07 35.31 10.40
C ALA A 171 21.53 34.16 9.51
N THR A 172 22.83 34.11 9.22
CA THR A 172 23.45 32.93 8.58
C THR A 172 23.52 31.80 9.60
N PRO A 173 22.86 30.64 9.37
CA PRO A 173 22.95 29.50 10.27
C PRO A 173 24.39 29.00 10.37
N SER A 174 24.87 28.76 11.58
CA SER A 174 26.22 28.26 11.85
C SER A 174 26.22 27.29 13.00
N CYS A 175 27.05 26.27 12.93
CA CYS A 175 27.19 25.30 14.01
C CYS A 175 28.12 25.81 15.14
N PRO A 176 27.83 25.45 16.41
CA PRO A 176 28.77 25.65 17.51
C PRO A 176 30.15 25.05 17.21
N SER A 177 31.20 25.79 17.54
CA SER A 177 32.57 25.29 17.37
C SER A 177 32.87 24.23 18.41
N ILE A 178 33.41 23.10 17.97
CA ILE A 178 34.01 22.09 18.85
C ILE A 178 35.53 22.17 18.77
N PRO A 179 36.26 21.87 19.87
CA PRO A 179 37.72 21.83 19.83
C PRO A 179 38.23 20.85 18.78
N LYS A 180 39.39 21.13 18.18
CA LYS A 180 40.01 20.22 17.20
C LYS A 180 41.18 19.49 17.85
N LEU A 181 41.37 18.23 17.48
CA LEU A 181 42.54 17.46 17.90
C LEU A 181 43.81 18.05 17.26
N ASP A 182 44.83 18.28 18.08
CA ASP A 182 46.16 18.63 17.58
C ASP A 182 46.77 17.46 16.80
N VAL A 183 47.09 17.69 15.53
CA VAL A 183 47.69 16.67 14.65
C VAL A 183 49.18 16.53 14.96
N PRO A 184 49.67 15.36 15.39
CA PRO A 184 51.08 15.16 15.65
C PRO A 184 51.93 15.29 14.37
N ARG A 185 53.15 15.80 14.50
CA ARG A 185 54.10 15.90 13.36
C ARG A 185 54.54 14.54 12.82
N LYS A 186 54.48 13.48 13.64
CA LYS A 186 54.85 12.12 13.25
C LYS A 186 53.66 11.42 12.58
N PRO A 187 53.88 10.68 11.48
CA PRO A 187 52.82 9.91 10.84
C PRO A 187 52.34 8.79 11.77
N ILE A 188 51.03 8.56 11.79
CA ILE A 188 50.39 7.51 12.59
C ILE A 188 49.87 6.43 11.62
N ASP A 189 50.21 5.16 11.86
CA ASP A 189 49.74 4.05 11.04
C ASP A 189 48.42 3.46 11.60
N LEU A 190 48.28 3.45 12.94
CA LEU A 190 47.10 2.95 13.65
C LEU A 190 46.57 4.00 14.63
N ILE A 191 45.34 4.47 14.43
CA ILE A 191 44.64 5.35 15.36
C ILE A 191 43.69 4.48 16.18
N VAL A 192 43.77 4.53 17.50
CA VAL A 192 42.97 3.73 18.42
C VAL A 192 42.15 4.67 19.29
N VAL A 193 40.83 4.47 19.32
CA VAL A 193 39.90 5.36 20.04
C VAL A 193 38.96 4.54 20.89
N LYS A 194 38.84 4.88 22.17
CA LYS A 194 37.82 4.33 23.07
C LYS A 194 36.62 5.27 23.12
N LEU A 195 35.43 4.77 22.79
CA LEU A 195 34.22 5.60 22.72
C LEU A 195 33.26 5.32 23.91
N PRO A 196 32.56 6.35 24.43
CA PRO A 196 31.52 6.18 25.44
C PRO A 196 30.27 5.47 24.87
N CYS A 197 29.53 4.73 25.71
CA CYS A 197 28.40 3.88 25.31
C CYS A 197 27.39 3.63 26.46
N ASN A 198 26.82 4.71 27.03
CA ASN A 198 26.01 4.66 28.26
C ASN A 198 24.50 4.40 28.01
N GLY A 199 24.14 3.35 27.26
CA GLY A 199 22.74 2.94 27.03
C GLY A 199 21.92 3.83 26.08
N ASN A 200 22.05 5.16 26.15
CA ASN A 200 21.49 6.12 25.19
C ASN A 200 22.55 6.55 24.18
N TRP A 201 22.97 5.62 23.33
CA TRP A 201 24.08 5.82 22.40
C TRP A 201 23.76 6.71 21.20
N THR A 202 22.46 6.85 20.92
CA THR A 202 21.94 7.73 19.88
C THR A 202 22.02 9.17 20.37
N ARG A 203 22.66 10.04 19.58
CA ARG A 203 22.68 11.49 19.81
C ARG A 203 23.56 11.97 20.98
N ASP A 204 24.78 11.44 21.07
CA ASP A 204 25.80 11.82 22.08
C ASP A 204 26.91 12.71 21.47
N VAL A 205 27.10 13.91 22.06
CA VAL A 205 28.07 14.91 21.58
C VAL A 205 29.52 14.45 21.73
N ALA A 206 29.88 13.84 22.86
CA ALA A 206 31.25 13.41 23.11
C ALA A 206 31.65 12.26 22.17
N ARG A 207 30.73 11.34 21.93
CA ARG A 207 30.89 10.23 20.99
C ARG A 207 31.01 10.71 19.54
N LEU A 208 30.22 11.70 19.13
CA LEU A 208 30.34 12.33 17.81
C LEU A 208 31.70 13.03 17.68
N HIS A 209 32.08 13.81 18.70
CA HIS A 209 33.33 14.56 18.70
C HIS A 209 34.56 13.65 18.61
N LEU A 210 34.65 12.59 19.42
CA LEU A 210 35.76 11.63 19.37
C LEU A 210 35.91 10.97 18.00
N GLN A 211 34.79 10.60 17.37
CA GLN A 211 34.78 9.98 16.05
C GLN A 211 35.23 10.96 14.94
N LEU A 212 34.74 12.20 14.97
CA LEU A 212 35.16 13.24 14.01
C LEU A 212 36.62 13.65 14.18
N SER A 213 37.11 13.71 15.42
CA SER A 213 38.52 13.97 15.72
C SER A 213 39.42 12.85 15.21
N ALA A 214 39.00 11.59 15.38
CA ALA A 214 39.72 10.44 14.83
C ALA A 214 39.71 10.41 13.30
N ALA A 215 38.57 10.73 12.68
CA ALA A 215 38.45 10.86 11.24
C ALA A 215 39.35 12.00 10.71
N SER A 216 39.37 13.14 11.38
CA SER A 216 40.20 14.30 11.03
C SER A 216 41.69 13.97 11.12
N LEU A 217 42.09 13.24 12.17
CA LEU A 217 43.46 12.77 12.31
C LEU A 217 43.84 11.81 11.18
N ALA A 218 42.98 10.84 10.84
CA ALA A 218 43.22 9.94 9.72
C ALA A 218 43.34 10.71 8.39
N ALA A 219 42.44 11.66 8.13
CA ALA A 219 42.42 12.49 6.93
C ALA A 219 43.64 13.41 6.79
N SER A 220 44.27 13.78 7.91
CA SER A 220 45.48 14.62 7.94
C SER A 220 46.74 13.93 7.40
N ALA A 221 46.74 12.59 7.30
CA ALA A 221 47.86 11.83 6.78
C ALA A 221 48.18 12.24 5.34
N LYS A 222 49.45 12.53 5.06
CA LYS A 222 49.93 12.94 3.73
C LYS A 222 50.31 11.71 2.89
N GLY A 223 49.97 11.74 1.60
CA GLY A 223 50.30 10.68 0.64
C GLY A 223 49.28 9.52 0.60
N THR A 224 49.67 8.41 -0.05
CA THR A 224 48.85 7.19 -0.23
C THR A 224 49.05 6.14 0.87
N ARG A 225 49.76 6.49 1.95
CA ARG A 225 50.07 5.56 3.04
C ARG A 225 48.77 5.18 3.77
N PRO A 226 48.43 3.88 3.88
CA PRO A 226 47.18 3.46 4.49
C PRO A 226 47.20 3.71 6.00
N VAL A 227 46.16 4.34 6.51
CA VAL A 227 45.91 4.53 7.95
C VAL A 227 44.82 3.57 8.36
N HIS A 228 44.99 2.90 9.50
CA HIS A 228 43.96 2.07 10.12
C HIS A 228 43.37 2.78 11.33
N LEU A 229 42.06 2.61 11.52
CA LEU A 229 41.33 3.18 12.64
C LEU A 229 40.66 2.06 13.43
N LEU A 230 41.01 1.92 14.70
CA LEU A 230 40.45 0.94 15.62
C LEU A 230 39.59 1.64 16.66
N LEU A 231 38.28 1.35 16.66
CA LEU A 231 37.32 1.88 17.61
C LEU A 231 36.97 0.79 18.63
N ILE A 232 37.07 1.11 19.92
CA ILE A 232 36.68 0.22 21.02
C ILE A 232 35.37 0.73 21.61
N THR A 233 34.29 0.03 21.33
CA THR A 233 32.94 0.38 21.78
C THR A 233 31.93 -0.75 21.57
N ARG A 234 30.95 -0.86 22.48
CA ARG A 234 29.79 -1.76 22.31
C ARG A 234 28.72 -1.18 21.38
N CYS A 235 28.70 0.14 21.21
CA CYS A 235 27.72 0.87 20.42
C CYS A 235 28.17 1.03 18.96
N PHE A 236 27.25 1.22 18.02
CA PHE A 236 27.58 1.38 16.59
C PHE A 236 28.46 2.61 16.33
N PRO A 237 29.61 2.45 15.66
CA PRO A 237 30.28 3.56 14.99
C PRO A 237 29.35 4.20 13.96
N LEU A 238 29.51 5.50 13.69
CA LEU A 238 28.69 6.24 12.75
C LEU A 238 28.74 5.60 11.34
N PRO A 239 27.66 4.95 10.86
CA PRO A 239 27.72 4.09 9.67
C PRO A 239 28.08 4.83 8.38
N ASN A 240 27.78 6.11 8.31
CA ASN A 240 28.05 6.96 7.15
C ASN A 240 29.36 7.76 7.26
N LEU A 241 30.01 7.78 8.43
CA LEU A 241 31.38 8.27 8.59
C LEU A 241 32.40 7.14 8.39
N PHE A 242 32.15 5.98 9.01
CA PHE A 242 32.98 4.77 8.90
C PHE A 242 32.16 3.68 8.22
N THR A 243 32.30 3.62 6.91
CA THR A 243 31.41 2.79 6.11
C THR A 243 31.70 1.32 6.29
N CYS A 244 30.67 0.52 6.12
CA CYS A 244 30.72 -0.93 6.19
C CYS A 244 31.69 -1.53 5.14
N ARG A 245 31.90 -0.83 4.01
CA ARG A 245 32.89 -1.19 2.96
C ARG A 245 34.34 -1.03 3.43
N GLU A 246 34.59 -0.21 4.44
CA GLU A 246 35.92 0.09 4.98
C GLU A 246 36.23 -0.75 6.23
N LEU A 247 35.28 -1.55 6.72
CA LEU A 247 35.47 -2.44 7.87
C LEU A 247 36.38 -3.61 7.48
N VAL A 248 37.52 -3.72 8.16
CA VAL A 248 38.53 -4.78 7.93
C VAL A 248 38.28 -5.98 8.84
N ALA A 249 38.00 -5.72 10.12
CA ALA A 249 37.74 -6.76 11.10
C ALA A 249 36.85 -6.23 12.23
N ARG A 250 36.04 -7.11 12.81
CA ARG A 250 35.28 -6.84 14.03
C ARG A 250 35.35 -8.05 14.95
N LYS A 251 35.68 -7.83 16.22
CA LYS A 251 35.61 -8.87 17.26
C LYS A 251 35.11 -8.25 18.56
N GLY A 252 33.95 -8.69 19.03
CA GLY A 252 33.30 -8.11 20.21
C GLY A 252 33.06 -6.60 20.04
N SER A 253 33.62 -5.81 20.96
CA SER A 253 33.57 -4.34 20.96
C SER A 253 34.70 -3.67 20.14
N VAL A 254 35.54 -4.45 19.45
CA VAL A 254 36.68 -3.95 18.68
C VAL A 254 36.32 -3.88 17.21
N TRP A 255 36.39 -2.68 16.63
CA TRP A 255 36.07 -2.40 15.23
C TRP A 255 37.29 -1.82 14.52
N LEU A 256 37.77 -2.48 13.48
CA LEU A 256 38.93 -2.04 12.71
C LEU A 256 38.53 -1.62 11.31
N TYR A 257 38.82 -0.38 10.96
CA TYR A 257 38.54 0.23 9.66
C TYR A 257 39.82 0.60 8.92
N LYS A 258 39.74 0.59 7.59
CA LYS A 258 40.72 1.16 6.67
C LYS A 258 40.02 2.21 5.80
N PRO A 259 39.89 3.45 6.28
CA PRO A 259 39.13 4.48 5.61
C PRO A 259 39.77 4.95 4.30
N ASN A 260 38.93 5.32 3.33
CA ASN A 260 39.35 6.06 2.15
C ASN A 260 39.58 7.53 2.51
N LEU A 261 40.85 7.92 2.60
CA LEU A 261 41.23 9.25 3.06
C LEU A 261 40.70 10.40 2.19
N ASN A 262 40.48 10.16 0.88
CA ASN A 262 39.95 11.20 -0.01
C ASN A 262 38.46 11.45 0.26
N VAL A 263 37.68 10.37 0.38
CA VAL A 263 36.26 10.44 0.73
C VAL A 263 36.09 11.05 2.12
N LEU A 264 36.94 10.64 3.07
CA LEU A 264 36.90 11.18 4.44
C LEU A 264 37.20 12.68 4.47
N ARG A 265 38.18 13.17 3.70
CA ARG A 265 38.46 14.61 3.56
C ARG A 265 37.29 15.40 2.99
N GLN A 266 36.56 14.83 2.03
CA GLN A 266 35.36 15.46 1.49
C GLN A 266 34.26 15.54 2.55
N LYS A 267 33.95 14.41 3.22
CA LYS A 267 32.94 14.35 4.28
C LYS A 267 33.23 15.34 5.43
N LEU A 268 34.49 15.51 5.81
CA LEU A 268 34.92 16.45 6.86
C LEU A 268 34.86 17.94 6.46
N GLN A 269 34.60 18.28 5.20
CA GLN A 269 34.32 19.66 4.78
C GLN A 269 32.87 20.08 5.06
N LEU A 270 31.99 19.11 5.34
CA LEU A 270 30.59 19.39 5.63
C LEU A 270 30.40 19.85 7.08
N PRO A 271 29.30 20.57 7.36
CA PRO A 271 28.96 20.95 8.72
C PRO A 271 28.90 19.73 9.66
N ILE A 272 29.30 19.96 10.91
CA ILE A 272 29.29 18.94 11.96
C ILE A 272 27.89 18.39 12.27
N GLY A 273 26.87 19.21 12.06
CA GLY A 273 25.47 18.85 12.26
C GLY A 273 24.52 19.67 11.39
N SER A 274 23.22 19.54 11.66
CA SER A 274 22.16 20.16 10.87
C SER A 274 21.90 21.64 11.21
N CYS A 275 22.68 22.24 12.11
CA CYS A 275 22.67 23.68 12.45
C CYS A 275 23.10 24.60 11.30
N GLU A 276 23.68 24.04 10.25
CA GLU A 276 24.10 24.75 9.04
C GLU A 276 23.69 23.95 7.80
N LEU A 277 23.38 24.64 6.71
CA LEU A 277 23.03 24.00 5.44
C LEU A 277 24.27 23.39 4.79
N ALA A 278 24.18 22.13 4.42
CA ALA A 278 25.25 21.44 3.71
C ALA A 278 25.23 21.82 2.21
N LEU A 279 26.40 22.19 1.69
CA LEU A 279 26.57 22.50 0.26
C LEU A 279 27.12 21.29 -0.51
N PRO A 280 26.70 21.10 -1.78
CA PRO A 280 27.27 20.06 -2.63
C PRO A 280 28.77 20.30 -2.87
N PHE A 281 29.54 19.22 -2.99
CA PHE A 281 30.98 19.34 -3.28
C PHE A 281 31.23 20.09 -4.61
N GLY A 282 32.19 21.03 -4.59
CA GLY A 282 32.54 21.86 -5.74
C GLY A 282 33.15 21.09 -6.91
N SER A 283 32.97 21.59 -8.13
CA SER A 283 33.52 20.98 -9.34
C SER A 283 35.05 21.08 -9.37
N LYS A 284 35.74 20.07 -8.85
CA LYS A 284 37.07 19.73 -9.36
C LYS A 284 36.88 18.63 -10.38
N GLY A 285 37.12 18.97 -11.64
CA GLY A 285 37.23 18.00 -12.71
C GLY A 285 38.35 17.04 -12.36
N GLU A 286 37.99 15.84 -11.92
CA GLU A 286 38.88 14.70 -11.92
C GLU A 286 38.25 13.60 -12.76
N SER A 287 39.03 13.18 -13.73
CA SER A 287 38.79 12.14 -14.72
C SER A 287 38.52 10.77 -14.08
N GLY A 288 37.35 10.61 -13.47
CA GLY A 288 36.83 9.35 -12.95
C GLY A 288 35.91 8.65 -13.94
N LYS A 289 35.72 7.33 -13.76
CA LYS A 289 34.68 6.57 -14.46
C LYS A 289 33.33 7.28 -14.29
N PRO A 290 32.42 7.21 -15.28
CA PRO A 290 31.07 7.75 -15.12
C PRO A 290 30.38 7.07 -13.92
N GLU A 291 30.03 7.86 -12.90
CA GLU A 291 29.26 7.40 -11.73
C GLU A 291 27.86 6.98 -12.18
N ARG A 292 27.42 5.79 -11.78
CA ARG A 292 26.06 5.30 -12.05
C ARG A 292 25.12 5.86 -10.99
N GLU A 293 24.20 6.72 -11.43
CA GLU A 293 23.28 7.47 -10.58
C GLU A 293 21.82 7.23 -10.97
N ALA A 294 20.93 7.12 -9.98
CA ALA A 294 19.50 6.95 -10.21
C ALA A 294 18.61 7.68 -9.19
N TYR A 295 17.43 8.09 -9.62
CA TYR A 295 16.30 8.30 -8.71
C TYR A 295 15.70 6.95 -8.36
N ALA A 296 15.41 6.74 -7.08
CA ALA A 296 14.84 5.51 -6.58
C ALA A 296 13.53 5.76 -5.83
N THR A 297 12.56 4.87 -5.99
CA THR A 297 11.36 4.83 -5.14
C THR A 297 10.96 3.39 -4.81
N VAL A 298 10.09 3.21 -3.82
CA VAL A 298 9.65 1.88 -3.35
C VAL A 298 8.13 1.86 -3.23
N LEU A 299 7.48 0.84 -3.81
CA LEU A 299 6.07 0.54 -3.59
C LEU A 299 5.95 -0.79 -2.85
N HIS A 300 5.59 -0.71 -1.57
CA HIS A 300 5.23 -1.86 -0.76
C HIS A 300 3.76 -1.79 -0.36
N SER A 301 3.01 -2.86 -0.63
CA SER A 301 1.67 -3.13 -0.08
C SER A 301 0.48 -2.29 -0.58
N ALA A 302 0.62 -1.39 -1.56
CA ALA A 302 -0.57 -0.75 -2.14
C ALA A 302 -0.39 -0.26 -3.60
N TYR A 303 -1.14 -0.87 -4.53
CA TYR A 303 -1.29 -0.37 -5.90
C TYR A 303 -1.79 1.09 -5.96
N VAL A 304 -2.34 1.61 -4.84
CA VAL A 304 -2.83 2.97 -4.70
C VAL A 304 -1.76 4.03 -4.97
N TYR A 305 -0.47 3.72 -4.75
CA TYR A 305 0.64 4.65 -4.99
C TYR A 305 1.24 4.54 -6.40
N VAL A 306 0.74 3.65 -7.27
CA VAL A 306 1.24 3.50 -8.63
C VAL A 306 1.08 4.80 -9.41
N CYS A 307 -0.10 5.43 -9.33
CA CYS A 307 -0.34 6.72 -9.98
C CYS A 307 0.61 7.82 -9.45
N GLY A 308 0.88 7.84 -8.14
CA GLY A 308 1.86 8.75 -7.54
C GLY A 308 3.27 8.54 -8.09
N ALA A 309 3.73 7.29 -8.17
CA ALA A 309 5.04 6.96 -8.73
C ALA A 309 5.15 7.32 -10.23
N ILE A 310 4.08 7.15 -11.00
CA ILE A 310 4.02 7.60 -12.41
C ILE A 310 4.16 9.12 -12.48
N ALA A 311 3.41 9.87 -11.66
CA ALA A 311 3.53 11.32 -11.58
C ALA A 311 4.93 11.78 -11.16
N ALA A 312 5.56 11.09 -10.21
CA ALA A 312 6.93 11.37 -9.79
C ALA A 312 7.90 11.22 -10.98
N ALA A 313 7.87 10.11 -11.72
CA ALA A 313 8.71 9.91 -12.90
C ALA A 313 8.52 10.99 -13.96
N GLN A 314 7.27 11.31 -14.29
CA GLN A 314 6.95 12.35 -15.27
C GLN A 314 7.48 13.71 -14.83
N SER A 315 7.29 14.05 -13.55
CA SER A 315 7.79 15.31 -12.98
C SER A 315 9.32 15.41 -12.99
N ILE A 316 10.05 14.32 -12.75
CA ILE A 316 11.52 14.28 -12.84
C ILE A 316 12.00 14.53 -14.27
N ARG A 317 11.33 13.93 -15.26
CA ARG A 317 11.65 14.13 -16.69
C ARG A 317 11.32 15.54 -17.14
N MET A 318 10.17 16.08 -16.74
CA MET A 318 9.79 17.48 -17.01
C MET A 318 10.76 18.49 -16.37
N ALA A 319 11.32 18.15 -15.21
CA ALA A 319 12.37 18.94 -14.56
C ALA A 319 13.74 18.85 -15.27
N GLY A 320 13.88 17.99 -16.29
CA GLY A 320 15.06 17.91 -17.14
C GLY A 320 16.12 16.90 -16.69
N SER A 321 15.84 16.01 -15.74
CA SER A 321 16.81 14.98 -15.35
C SER A 321 16.87 13.84 -16.37
N THR A 322 18.09 13.40 -16.68
CA THR A 322 18.38 12.26 -17.57
C THR A 322 18.83 11.01 -16.82
N ARG A 323 18.83 11.05 -15.47
CA ARG A 323 19.29 9.93 -14.64
C ARG A 323 18.35 8.73 -14.73
N ASP A 324 18.86 7.56 -14.37
CA ASP A 324 18.04 6.36 -14.31
C ASP A 324 16.90 6.54 -13.31
N LEU A 325 15.73 5.96 -13.61
CA LEU A 325 14.61 5.89 -12.69
C LEU A 325 14.46 4.43 -12.30
N VAL A 326 14.60 4.09 -11.02
CA VAL A 326 14.49 2.71 -10.52
C VAL A 326 13.38 2.62 -9.49
N ILE A 327 12.50 1.63 -9.63
CA ILE A 327 11.42 1.40 -8.66
C ILE A 327 11.48 -0.01 -8.12
N LEU A 328 11.48 -0.12 -6.79
CA LEU A 328 11.38 -1.40 -6.10
C LEU A 328 9.92 -1.71 -5.82
N VAL A 329 9.43 -2.86 -6.28
CA VAL A 329 8.03 -3.27 -6.12
C VAL A 329 7.92 -4.69 -5.60
N ASP A 330 6.94 -4.97 -4.75
CA ASP A 330 6.64 -6.34 -4.31
C ASP A 330 5.66 -7.08 -5.24
N ASN A 331 5.46 -8.37 -4.99
CA ASN A 331 4.57 -9.23 -5.79
C ASN A 331 3.07 -8.86 -5.71
N THR A 332 2.67 -7.94 -4.85
CA THR A 332 1.28 -7.44 -4.75
C THR A 332 0.96 -6.40 -5.81
N ILE A 333 1.98 -5.74 -6.38
CA ILE A 333 1.81 -4.85 -7.54
C ILE A 333 1.59 -5.71 -8.79
N SER A 334 0.38 -5.63 -9.35
CA SER A 334 0.00 -6.45 -10.51
C SER A 334 0.80 -6.08 -11.76
N GLU A 335 0.82 -6.99 -12.72
CA GLU A 335 1.60 -6.79 -13.93
C GLU A 335 1.12 -5.62 -14.79
N TYR A 336 -0.20 -5.38 -14.83
CA TYR A 336 -0.78 -4.17 -15.40
C TYR A 336 -0.13 -2.89 -14.83
N HIS A 337 -0.01 -2.79 -13.50
CA HIS A 337 0.62 -1.64 -12.86
C HIS A 337 2.13 -1.58 -13.13
N ARG A 338 2.82 -2.72 -13.19
CA ARG A 338 4.26 -2.79 -13.50
C ARG A 338 4.55 -2.32 -14.93
N SER A 339 3.74 -2.73 -15.90
CA SER A 339 3.83 -2.23 -17.28
C SER A 339 3.60 -0.73 -17.35
N GLY A 340 2.65 -0.21 -16.58
CA GLY A 340 2.42 1.23 -16.43
C GLY A 340 3.62 1.99 -15.86
N LEU A 341 4.24 1.46 -14.81
CA LEU A 341 5.46 2.02 -14.22
C LEU A 341 6.62 2.02 -15.24
N ALA A 342 6.78 0.92 -15.98
CA ALA A 342 7.80 0.81 -17.03
C ALA A 342 7.57 1.80 -18.18
N ALA A 343 6.32 1.95 -18.63
CA ALA A 343 5.94 2.93 -19.65
C ALA A 343 6.19 4.38 -19.19
N ALA A 344 6.03 4.67 -17.90
CA ALA A 344 6.40 5.97 -17.32
C ALA A 344 7.93 6.18 -17.22
N GLY A 345 8.75 5.18 -17.56
CA GLY A 345 10.21 5.26 -17.57
C GLY A 345 10.90 4.62 -16.37
N TRP A 346 10.16 3.97 -15.45
CA TRP A 346 10.77 3.27 -14.33
C TRP A 346 11.38 1.92 -14.73
N GLN A 347 12.61 1.67 -14.29
CA GLN A 347 13.21 0.34 -14.25
C GLN A 347 12.63 -0.44 -13.05
N VAL A 348 11.63 -1.28 -13.32
CA VAL A 348 10.89 -2.03 -12.30
C VAL A 348 11.71 -3.21 -11.78
N ARG A 349 12.03 -3.22 -10.49
CA ARG A 349 12.74 -4.31 -9.81
C ARG A 349 11.86 -4.95 -8.75
N THR A 350 11.73 -6.27 -8.82
CA THR A 350 10.94 -7.02 -7.84
C THR A 350 11.74 -7.22 -6.56
N ILE A 351 11.13 -6.94 -5.41
CA ILE A 351 11.73 -7.16 -4.09
C ILE A 351 10.84 -8.05 -3.22
N GLU A 352 11.48 -8.75 -2.30
CA GLU A 352 10.80 -9.38 -1.18
C GLU A 352 10.58 -8.33 -0.07
N ARG A 353 9.33 -8.21 0.39
CA ARG A 353 8.96 -7.27 1.45
C ARG A 353 9.67 -7.61 2.75
N ILE A 354 10.04 -6.57 3.49
CA ILE A 354 10.63 -6.69 4.81
C ILE A 354 9.57 -6.27 5.83
N ARG A 355 9.19 -7.20 6.70
CA ARG A 355 8.22 -6.94 7.76
C ARG A 355 8.90 -6.17 8.89
N ASN A 356 8.25 -5.12 9.39
CA ASN A 356 8.60 -4.50 10.65
C ASN A 356 8.19 -5.45 11.81
N PRO A 357 9.15 -5.99 12.58
CA PRO A 357 8.86 -6.95 13.64
C PRO A 357 7.99 -6.37 14.75
N LYS A 358 8.07 -5.04 14.97
CA LYS A 358 7.33 -4.32 16.01
C LYS A 358 5.95 -3.81 15.55
N ALA A 359 5.60 -3.98 14.28
CA ALA A 359 4.30 -3.55 13.76
C ALA A 359 3.19 -4.59 14.04
N GLU A 360 2.00 -4.09 14.38
CA GLU A 360 0.79 -4.90 14.42
C GLU A 360 0.49 -5.47 13.02
N LYS A 361 -0.13 -6.66 12.97
CA LYS A 361 -0.51 -7.30 11.70
C LYS A 361 -1.51 -6.41 10.96
N ASP A 362 -1.33 -6.26 9.65
CA ASP A 362 -2.16 -5.44 8.75
C ASP A 362 -2.11 -3.93 9.05
N ALA A 363 -1.19 -3.47 9.91
CA ALA A 363 -0.96 -2.05 10.15
C ALA A 363 -0.29 -1.37 8.95
N TYR A 364 -0.52 -0.05 8.79
CA TYR A 364 0.07 0.72 7.69
C TYR A 364 1.59 0.65 7.66
N ASN A 365 2.21 0.50 8.84
CA ASN A 365 3.65 0.48 9.04
C ASN A 365 4.29 -0.93 8.94
N GLU A 366 3.49 -1.96 8.64
CA GLU A 366 3.93 -3.37 8.70
C GLU A 366 5.06 -3.68 7.72
N TRP A 367 5.09 -3.04 6.55
CA TRP A 367 6.01 -3.40 5.46
C TRP A 367 7.03 -2.31 5.11
N ASN A 368 7.09 -1.26 5.92
CA ASN A 368 7.83 -0.03 5.65
C ASN A 368 9.34 -0.26 5.61
N TYR A 369 9.82 -1.26 6.34
CA TYR A 369 11.23 -1.65 6.33
C TYR A 369 11.67 -2.20 4.97
N SER A 370 10.75 -2.45 4.02
CA SER A 370 11.10 -2.74 2.62
C SER A 370 11.92 -1.61 1.99
N LYS A 371 11.88 -0.39 2.54
CA LYS A 371 12.76 0.74 2.18
C LYS A 371 14.25 0.41 2.36
N PHE A 372 14.61 -0.52 3.24
CA PHE A 372 16.01 -0.94 3.41
C PHE A 372 16.58 -1.60 2.15
N ARG A 373 15.73 -2.13 1.26
CA ARG A 373 16.14 -2.70 -0.03
C ARG A 373 16.83 -1.68 -0.94
N LEU A 374 16.70 -0.38 -0.69
CA LEU A 374 17.43 0.68 -1.38
C LEU A 374 18.96 0.48 -1.30
N TRP A 375 19.47 0.00 -0.15
CA TRP A 375 20.91 -0.29 -0.01
C TRP A 375 21.38 -1.51 -0.83
N GLN A 376 20.47 -2.29 -1.41
CA GLN A 376 20.84 -3.40 -2.30
C GLN A 376 20.98 -2.99 -3.77
N LEU A 377 20.68 -1.73 -4.12
CA LEU A 377 20.88 -1.15 -5.47
C LEU A 377 22.37 -0.89 -5.79
N THR A 378 23.21 -1.90 -5.53
CA THR A 378 24.68 -1.83 -5.60
C THR A 378 25.25 -1.71 -7.01
N ASP A 379 24.40 -1.76 -8.03
CA ASP A 379 24.78 -1.44 -9.41
C ASP A 379 24.81 0.08 -9.67
N TYR A 380 24.38 0.89 -8.68
CA TYR A 380 24.52 2.34 -8.63
C TYR A 380 25.52 2.75 -7.55
N ASP A 381 26.29 3.79 -7.84
CA ASP A 381 27.22 4.40 -6.89
C ASP A 381 26.46 5.29 -5.89
N LYS A 382 25.39 5.94 -6.36
CA LYS A 382 24.55 6.83 -5.57
C LYS A 382 23.12 6.88 -6.08
N ILE A 383 22.17 7.00 -5.16
CA ILE A 383 20.76 7.19 -5.49
C ILE A 383 20.16 8.37 -4.72
N ILE A 384 19.21 9.05 -5.35
CA ILE A 384 18.28 9.95 -4.66
C ILE A 384 16.98 9.19 -4.47
N PHE A 385 16.71 8.79 -3.24
CA PHE A 385 15.41 8.24 -2.89
C PHE A 385 14.36 9.34 -2.82
N ILE A 386 13.19 9.09 -3.40
CA ILE A 386 11.98 9.90 -3.25
C ILE A 386 10.79 9.00 -2.91
N ASP A 387 9.95 9.40 -1.95
CA ASP A 387 8.66 8.73 -1.73
C ASP A 387 7.74 8.93 -2.96
N ALA A 388 6.83 7.97 -3.19
CA ALA A 388 5.94 7.97 -4.36
C ALA A 388 4.85 9.05 -4.34
N ASP A 389 4.78 9.84 -3.27
CA ASP A 389 3.87 10.97 -3.05
C ASP A 389 4.57 12.33 -3.08
N LEU A 390 5.72 12.40 -3.75
CA LEU A 390 6.38 13.64 -4.12
C LEU A 390 6.13 14.02 -5.59
N LEU A 391 6.16 15.33 -5.84
CA LEU A 391 6.16 15.90 -7.18
C LEU A 391 7.38 16.81 -7.35
N ILE A 392 8.22 16.52 -8.35
CA ILE A 392 9.44 17.26 -8.62
C ILE A 392 9.13 18.43 -9.57
N LEU A 393 9.40 19.65 -9.12
CA LEU A 393 9.14 20.88 -9.87
C LEU A 393 10.40 21.47 -10.51
N ARG A 394 11.59 21.12 -10.01
CA ARG A 394 12.89 21.57 -10.52
C ARG A 394 13.92 20.46 -10.41
N ASN A 395 14.94 20.51 -11.26
CA ASN A 395 15.99 19.49 -11.32
C ASN A 395 16.70 19.36 -9.96
N LEU A 396 16.82 18.12 -9.45
CA LEU A 396 17.46 17.77 -8.18
C LEU A 396 18.82 17.05 -8.37
N ASP A 397 19.34 16.92 -9.59
CA ASP A 397 20.55 16.15 -9.92
C ASP A 397 21.78 16.64 -9.18
N PHE A 398 21.81 17.92 -8.78
CA PHE A 398 22.92 18.45 -7.99
C PHE A 398 23.08 17.75 -6.63
N LEU A 399 22.03 17.09 -6.12
CA LEU A 399 22.06 16.30 -4.88
C LEU A 399 22.87 15.01 -5.00
N PHE A 400 23.14 14.50 -6.21
CA PHE A 400 24.07 13.38 -6.39
C PHE A 400 25.52 13.75 -5.98
N ARG A 401 25.81 15.03 -5.71
CA ARG A 401 27.11 15.44 -5.15
C ARG A 401 27.13 15.50 -3.62
N MET A 402 26.02 15.19 -2.97
CA MET A 402 25.94 15.09 -1.51
C MET A 402 26.32 13.67 -1.05
N PRO A 403 26.81 13.48 0.18
CA PRO A 403 27.05 12.15 0.73
C PRO A 403 25.82 11.59 1.45
N GLU A 404 25.89 10.28 1.76
CA GLU A 404 24.94 9.60 2.65
C GLU A 404 25.12 10.05 4.13
N ILE A 405 24.08 10.28 4.94
CA ILE A 405 22.70 10.60 4.55
C ILE A 405 22.59 12.13 4.48
N SER A 406 22.13 12.62 3.33
CA SER A 406 21.69 14.01 3.17
C SER A 406 20.18 14.04 2.97
N ALA A 407 19.49 14.86 3.76
CA ALA A 407 18.03 14.92 3.82
C ALA A 407 17.55 16.27 4.39
N THR A 408 16.26 16.55 4.30
CA THR A 408 15.66 17.76 4.90
C THR A 408 15.34 17.55 6.37
N GLY A 409 15.41 18.61 7.16
CA GLY A 409 14.97 18.59 8.56
C GLY A 409 13.48 18.25 8.72
N ASN A 410 13.16 17.66 9.87
CA ASN A 410 11.80 17.38 10.34
C ASN A 410 11.67 17.92 11.78
N ASN A 411 10.67 17.49 12.54
CA ASN A 411 10.52 17.89 13.95
C ASN A 411 11.72 17.44 14.80
N GLY A 412 12.16 18.32 15.70
CA GLY A 412 13.30 18.07 16.58
C GLY A 412 14.62 17.87 15.84
N THR A 413 15.43 16.91 16.30
CA THR A 413 16.80 16.68 15.80
C THR A 413 16.88 15.71 14.62
N LEU A 414 15.76 15.54 13.91
CA LEU A 414 15.49 14.40 13.03
C LEU A 414 15.34 14.85 11.57
N PHE A 415 15.67 13.96 10.64
CA PHE A 415 15.42 14.18 9.21
C PHE A 415 14.12 13.52 8.73
N ASN A 416 13.56 14.09 7.66
CA ASN A 416 12.44 13.49 6.93
C ASN A 416 12.97 12.47 5.92
N SER A 417 12.40 11.26 5.89
CA SER A 417 12.88 10.17 5.03
C SER A 417 12.25 10.14 3.64
N GLY A 418 11.54 11.21 3.24
CA GLY A 418 10.87 11.31 1.95
C GLY A 418 11.77 11.73 0.80
N VAL A 419 12.90 12.41 1.09
CA VAL A 419 14.00 12.65 0.14
C VAL A 419 15.31 12.36 0.85
N MET A 420 16.07 11.39 0.35
CA MET A 420 17.35 10.99 0.93
C MET A 420 18.39 10.71 -0.15
N VAL A 421 19.61 11.17 0.06
CA VAL A 421 20.78 10.73 -0.72
C VAL A 421 21.38 9.51 -0.05
N ILE A 422 21.52 8.43 -0.81
CA ILE A 422 21.95 7.10 -0.32
C ILE A 422 23.11 6.59 -1.19
N GLU A 423 24.07 5.90 -0.55
CA GLU A 423 25.20 5.21 -1.16
C GLU A 423 24.98 3.69 -1.01
N PRO A 424 24.37 3.01 -2.01
CA PRO A 424 23.93 1.63 -1.86
C PRO A 424 25.06 0.67 -1.46
N SER A 425 24.83 -0.19 -0.47
CA SER A 425 25.81 -1.13 0.06
C SER A 425 25.12 -2.34 0.69
N ASN A 426 25.37 -3.55 0.17
CA ASN A 426 24.88 -4.79 0.77
C ASN A 426 25.33 -4.95 2.24
N CYS A 427 26.51 -4.42 2.58
CA CYS A 427 26.99 -4.44 3.97
C CYS A 427 26.12 -3.52 4.85
N THR A 428 25.77 -2.33 4.37
CA THR A 428 24.84 -1.44 5.10
C THR A 428 23.45 -2.08 5.19
N PHE A 429 22.96 -2.72 4.13
CA PHE A 429 21.71 -3.49 4.18
C PHE A 429 21.76 -4.57 5.28
N ASN A 430 22.82 -5.38 5.33
CA ASN A 430 22.98 -6.40 6.37
C ASN A 430 23.05 -5.78 7.77
N LEU A 431 23.74 -4.64 7.93
CA LEU A 431 23.77 -3.89 9.18
C LEU A 431 22.35 -3.51 9.64
N LEU A 432 21.49 -3.03 8.74
CA LEU A 432 20.08 -2.72 9.06
C LEU A 432 19.29 -3.98 9.43
N MET A 433 19.51 -5.08 8.70
CA MET A 433 18.79 -6.34 8.91
C MET A 433 19.19 -7.05 10.22
N ASP A 434 20.48 -7.08 10.54
CA ASP A 434 21.00 -7.74 11.74
C ASP A 434 20.46 -7.10 13.03
N HIS A 435 20.18 -5.79 13.00
CA HIS A 435 19.71 -5.02 14.15
C HIS A 435 18.22 -4.64 14.05
N ILE A 436 17.48 -5.30 13.17
CA ILE A 436 16.05 -5.00 12.91
C ILE A 436 15.16 -5.19 14.15
N ASN A 437 15.55 -6.10 15.04
CA ASN A 437 14.82 -6.40 16.28
C ASN A 437 15.29 -5.57 17.47
N GLU A 438 16.55 -5.14 17.46
CA GLU A 438 17.19 -4.43 18.57
C GLU A 438 16.81 -2.95 18.58
N ILE A 439 16.81 -2.31 17.42
CA ILE A 439 16.59 -0.87 17.30
C ILE A 439 15.08 -0.57 17.27
N GLU A 440 14.66 0.35 18.14
CA GLU A 440 13.28 0.78 18.27
C GLU A 440 13.02 2.07 17.50
N SER A 441 12.11 2.00 16.53
CA SER A 441 11.66 3.17 15.79
C SER A 441 10.75 4.05 16.65
N TYR A 442 11.13 5.31 16.87
CA TYR A 442 10.36 6.24 17.72
C TYR A 442 8.92 6.49 17.22
N ASN A 443 8.67 6.34 15.91
CA ASN A 443 7.34 6.47 15.30
C ASN A 443 6.77 5.14 14.79
N GLY A 444 7.47 4.03 15.04
CA GLY A 444 7.12 2.71 14.55
C GLY A 444 7.30 2.50 13.04
N GLY A 445 7.81 3.47 12.28
CA GLY A 445 8.04 3.39 10.83
C GLY A 445 9.52 3.33 10.44
N ASP A 446 9.79 3.30 9.14
CA ASP A 446 11.15 3.35 8.56
C ASP A 446 11.88 4.64 8.91
N GLN A 447 11.22 5.80 8.83
CA GLN A 447 11.84 7.09 9.19
C GLN A 447 12.41 7.07 10.60
N GLY A 448 11.65 6.52 11.56
CA GLY A 448 12.11 6.47 12.93
C GLY A 448 13.30 5.56 13.11
N TYR A 449 13.28 4.40 12.47
CA TYR A 449 14.39 3.46 12.49
C TYR A 449 15.67 4.06 11.89
N LEU A 450 15.55 4.71 10.72
CA LEU A 450 16.69 5.32 10.03
C LEU A 450 17.30 6.48 10.83
N ASN A 451 16.50 7.27 11.54
CA ASN A 451 16.99 8.35 12.41
C ASN A 451 17.75 7.84 13.65
N GLU A 452 17.45 6.64 14.15
CA GLU A 452 18.22 6.04 15.24
C GLU A 452 19.59 5.52 14.78
N ILE A 453 19.71 5.10 13.52
CA ILE A 453 20.96 4.57 12.96
C ILE A 453 21.84 5.68 12.41
N PHE A 454 21.28 6.55 11.58
CA PHE A 454 22.00 7.61 10.86
C PHE A 454 21.90 8.93 11.62
N THR A 455 22.47 8.96 12.82
CA THR A 455 22.43 10.14 13.69
C THR A 455 23.30 11.29 13.17
N TRP A 456 24.37 11.00 12.43
CA TRP A 456 25.16 12.02 11.73
C TRP A 456 24.61 12.19 10.30
N TRP A 457 23.87 13.26 10.05
CA TRP A 457 23.23 13.53 8.75
C TRP A 457 23.38 14.99 8.36
N HIS A 458 23.27 15.27 7.06
CA HIS A 458 23.52 16.60 6.50
C HIS A 458 22.24 17.25 6.01
N ARG A 459 21.96 18.46 6.49
CA ARG A 459 20.74 19.21 6.14
C ARG A 459 20.82 19.81 4.75
N ILE A 460 19.87 19.43 3.91
CA ILE A 460 19.58 20.12 2.65
C ILE A 460 18.38 21.06 2.84
N PRO A 461 18.25 22.13 2.04
CA PRO A 461 17.15 23.09 2.13
C PRO A 461 15.76 22.45 2.08
N LYS A 462 14.83 22.94 2.90
CA LYS A 462 13.41 22.50 2.99
C LYS A 462 12.69 22.55 1.64
N HIS A 463 13.12 23.42 0.72
CA HIS A 463 12.54 23.52 -0.63
C HIS A 463 12.72 22.25 -1.47
N MET A 464 13.61 21.34 -1.06
CA MET A 464 13.86 20.05 -1.72
C MET A 464 12.91 18.94 -1.28
N ASN A 465 12.17 19.13 -0.19
CA ASN A 465 11.16 18.21 0.33
C ASN A 465 10.11 19.03 1.10
N PHE A 466 9.37 19.88 0.38
CA PHE A 466 8.48 20.84 1.01
C PHE A 466 7.12 20.20 1.32
N LEU A 467 6.83 20.03 2.61
CA LEU A 467 5.62 19.35 3.07
C LEU A 467 4.35 20.17 2.76
N LYS A 468 3.34 19.55 2.16
CA LYS A 468 1.98 20.11 2.03
C LYS A 468 1.29 20.08 3.39
N HIS A 469 1.66 21.01 4.27
CA HIS A 469 1.17 21.08 5.65
C HIS A 469 1.11 22.53 6.20
N PHE A 470 0.00 22.84 6.85
CA PHE A 470 -0.31 24.11 7.52
C PHE A 470 -0.54 23.84 9.01
N TRP A 471 0.37 24.28 9.87
CA TRP A 471 0.31 23.94 11.29
C TRP A 471 -0.88 24.61 11.99
N ILE A 472 -1.45 23.90 12.96
CA ILE A 472 -2.46 24.47 13.87
C ILE A 472 -1.79 25.61 14.67
N GLY A 473 -2.17 26.84 14.37
CA GLY A 473 -1.57 28.05 14.95
C GLY A 473 -0.81 28.93 13.94
N ASP A 474 -0.56 28.47 12.71
CA ASP A 474 0.03 29.30 11.66
C ASP A 474 -0.83 30.57 11.44
N GLU A 475 -0.21 31.75 11.53
CA GLU A 475 -0.87 33.02 11.22
C GLU A 475 -1.33 33.05 9.74
N ALA A 476 -2.39 33.80 9.44
CA ALA A 476 -2.93 33.91 8.08
C ALA A 476 -1.86 34.31 7.05
N LYS A 477 -0.91 35.18 7.43
CA LYS A 477 0.21 35.59 6.57
C LYS A 477 1.19 34.45 6.28
N VAL A 478 1.43 33.56 7.25
CA VAL A 478 2.29 32.37 7.06
C VAL A 478 1.61 31.36 6.15
N LYS A 479 0.30 31.12 6.35
CA LYS A 479 -0.49 30.27 5.47
C LYS A 479 -0.50 30.81 4.04
N GLN A 480 -0.72 32.12 3.87
CA GLN A 480 -0.69 32.75 2.54
C GLN A 480 0.67 32.59 1.87
N ARG A 481 1.79 32.86 2.57
CA ARG A 481 3.14 32.67 2.01
C ARG A 481 3.38 31.22 1.54
N LYS A 482 2.92 30.22 2.30
CA LYS A 482 3.00 28.81 1.88
C LYS A 482 2.19 28.56 0.61
N THR A 483 0.96 29.08 0.54
CA THR A 483 0.12 29.02 -0.66
C THR A 483 0.80 29.68 -1.87
N ASP A 484 1.43 30.84 -1.68
CA ASP A 484 2.17 31.54 -2.73
C ASP A 484 3.36 30.69 -3.24
N LEU A 485 4.08 30.01 -2.34
CA LEU A 485 5.16 29.07 -2.71
C LEU A 485 4.64 27.88 -3.53
N PHE A 486 3.48 27.32 -3.19
CA PHE A 486 2.85 26.27 -3.99
C PHE A 486 2.37 26.79 -5.35
N ALA A 487 1.90 28.04 -5.43
CA ALA A 487 1.35 28.64 -6.64
C ALA A 487 2.41 29.23 -7.60
N ALA A 488 3.63 29.50 -7.12
CA ALA A 488 4.65 30.24 -7.85
C ALA A 488 4.96 29.68 -9.25
N GLU A 489 5.09 30.59 -10.23
CA GLU A 489 5.55 30.34 -11.60
C GLU A 489 6.58 31.42 -12.00
N PRO A 490 7.82 31.06 -12.39
CA PRO A 490 8.39 29.71 -12.36
C PRO A 490 8.44 29.14 -10.94
N ALA A 491 8.48 27.81 -10.82
CA ALA A 491 8.48 27.14 -9.52
C ALA A 491 9.68 27.58 -8.65
N VAL A 492 9.39 27.96 -7.40
CA VAL A 492 10.42 28.27 -6.40
C VAL A 492 10.89 26.98 -5.72
N LEU A 493 9.92 26.16 -5.30
CA LEU A 493 10.14 24.86 -4.67
C LEU A 493 10.77 23.86 -5.65
N TYR A 494 11.64 22.98 -5.16
CA TYR A 494 12.18 21.88 -5.95
C TYR A 494 11.27 20.66 -5.93
N ALA A 495 10.66 20.35 -4.77
CA ALA A 495 9.70 19.27 -4.65
C ALA A 495 8.59 19.60 -3.65
N ILE A 496 7.39 19.10 -3.93
CA ILE A 496 6.24 19.12 -3.01
C ILE A 496 6.02 17.69 -2.51
N HIS A 497 5.89 17.51 -1.20
CA HIS A 497 5.57 16.24 -0.56
C HIS A 497 4.12 16.27 -0.05
N TYR A 498 3.26 15.46 -0.67
CA TYR A 498 1.81 15.50 -0.42
C TYR A 498 1.43 14.68 0.81
N LEU A 499 1.07 15.37 1.90
CA LEU A 499 0.48 14.76 3.09
C LEU A 499 -1.07 14.75 3.01
N GLY A 500 -1.72 14.02 3.93
CA GLY A 500 -3.17 13.80 3.92
C GLY A 500 -3.63 12.88 2.79
N TYR A 501 -4.85 13.09 2.29
CA TYR A 501 -5.30 12.47 1.05
C TYR A 501 -4.45 12.93 -0.12
N LYS A 502 -4.00 11.96 -0.91
CA LYS A 502 -3.13 12.17 -2.06
C LYS A 502 -3.93 12.72 -3.25
N PRO A 503 -3.34 13.55 -4.13
CA PRO A 503 -4.08 14.20 -5.22
C PRO A 503 -4.87 13.24 -6.12
N TRP A 504 -4.30 12.08 -6.44
CA TRP A 504 -4.94 11.07 -7.27
C TRP A 504 -6.12 10.35 -6.60
N LEU A 505 -6.28 10.48 -5.28
CA LEU A 505 -7.41 9.96 -4.50
C LEU A 505 -8.55 10.96 -4.34
N CYS A 506 -8.30 12.24 -4.62
CA CYS A 506 -9.29 13.30 -4.64
C CYS A 506 -9.88 13.46 -6.04
N TYR A 507 -10.97 14.23 -6.17
CA TYR A 507 -11.42 14.71 -7.47
C TYR A 507 -10.40 15.70 -8.06
N ARG A 508 -10.38 15.81 -9.39
CA ARG A 508 -9.51 16.77 -10.10
C ARG A 508 -9.81 18.23 -9.73
N ASP A 509 -11.06 18.54 -9.40
CA ASP A 509 -11.56 19.90 -9.30
C ASP A 509 -11.01 20.71 -8.11
N TYR A 510 -10.74 20.07 -6.97
CA TYR A 510 -10.16 20.70 -5.78
C TYR A 510 -9.52 19.67 -4.84
N ASP A 511 -8.74 20.13 -3.86
CA ASP A 511 -8.14 19.28 -2.85
C ASP A 511 -9.19 18.75 -1.86
N CYS A 512 -9.53 17.47 -1.96
CA CYS A 512 -10.58 16.87 -1.14
C CYS A 512 -10.29 16.85 0.37
N ASN A 513 -9.04 17.14 0.79
CA ASN A 513 -8.70 17.34 2.19
C ASN A 513 -9.52 18.47 2.85
N TRP A 514 -10.02 19.45 2.08
CA TRP A 514 -10.91 20.51 2.61
C TRP A 514 -12.20 19.97 3.25
N ASN A 515 -12.72 18.83 2.76
CA ASN A 515 -13.99 18.27 3.23
C ASN A 515 -13.89 17.45 4.51
N VAL A 516 -12.70 17.30 5.10
CA VAL A 516 -12.49 16.47 6.29
C VAL A 516 -11.75 17.28 7.34
N ASP A 517 -12.41 17.60 8.47
CA ASP A 517 -11.87 18.46 9.55
C ASP A 517 -10.41 18.18 9.91
N ILE A 518 -10.07 16.91 10.19
CA ILE A 518 -8.72 16.53 10.62
C ILE A 518 -7.68 16.59 9.48
N LEU A 519 -8.11 16.73 8.23
CA LEU A 519 -7.21 16.80 7.07
C LEU A 519 -7.06 18.21 6.49
N GLN A 520 -7.81 19.20 6.99
CA GLN A 520 -7.71 20.58 6.51
C GLN A 520 -6.30 21.18 6.68
N GLU A 521 -5.52 20.71 7.65
CA GLU A 521 -4.11 21.09 7.81
C GLU A 521 -3.22 20.65 6.63
N PHE A 522 -3.70 19.76 5.76
CA PHE A 522 -3.01 19.34 4.55
C PHE A 522 -3.64 19.89 3.27
N ALA A 523 -4.71 20.69 3.35
CA ALA A 523 -5.47 21.10 2.17
C ALA A 523 -4.81 22.28 1.43
N SER A 524 -4.60 22.13 0.11
CA SER A 524 -4.12 23.22 -0.75
C SER A 524 -4.47 22.97 -2.22
N ASP A 525 -5.37 23.81 -2.76
CA ASP A 525 -5.73 23.76 -4.18
C ASP A 525 -4.56 24.15 -5.09
N ALA A 526 -3.67 25.04 -4.63
CA ALA A 526 -2.47 25.42 -5.38
C ALA A 526 -1.54 24.22 -5.59
N ALA A 527 -1.27 23.45 -4.52
CA ALA A 527 -0.47 22.24 -4.61
C ALA A 527 -1.20 21.13 -5.38
N HIS A 528 -2.51 20.97 -5.18
CA HIS A 528 -3.33 20.01 -5.92
C HIS A 528 -3.30 20.27 -7.43
N GLY A 529 -3.46 21.53 -7.83
CA GLY A 529 -3.38 21.96 -9.23
C GLY A 529 -2.02 21.73 -9.87
N LYS A 530 -0.91 21.81 -9.12
CA LYS A 530 0.44 21.46 -9.62
C LYS A 530 0.52 19.98 -9.98
N TRP A 531 -0.02 19.10 -9.14
CA TRP A 531 -0.04 17.66 -9.41
C TRP A 531 -0.88 17.33 -10.65
N TRP A 532 -2.06 17.92 -10.75
CA TRP A 532 -2.95 17.71 -11.90
C TRP A 532 -2.37 18.21 -13.22
N ARG A 533 -1.57 19.27 -13.22
CA ARG A 533 -0.84 19.71 -14.42
C ARG A 533 0.15 18.68 -14.94
N VAL A 534 0.81 17.94 -14.05
CA VAL A 534 1.68 16.82 -14.46
C VAL A 534 0.83 15.66 -14.98
N HIS A 535 -0.24 15.29 -14.27
CA HIS A 535 -1.18 14.26 -14.74
C HIS A 535 -1.74 14.54 -16.14
N ASP A 536 -2.19 15.77 -16.38
CA ASP A 536 -2.83 16.14 -17.65
C ASP A 536 -1.83 16.17 -18.81
N SER A 537 -0.53 16.25 -18.53
CA SER A 537 0.53 16.15 -19.54
C SER A 537 0.93 14.71 -19.90
N MET A 538 0.44 13.71 -19.14
CA MET A 538 0.74 12.30 -19.38
C MET A 538 -0.03 11.75 -20.60
N GLU A 539 0.52 10.70 -21.22
CA GLU A 539 -0.20 9.90 -22.22
C GLU A 539 -1.49 9.29 -21.64
N ALA A 540 -2.50 9.10 -22.49
CA ALA A 540 -3.82 8.65 -22.06
C ALA A 540 -3.77 7.31 -21.33
N GLU A 541 -2.93 6.39 -21.80
CA GLU A 541 -2.69 5.06 -21.21
C GLU A 541 -2.16 5.16 -19.77
N LEU A 542 -1.28 6.14 -19.49
CA LEU A 542 -0.77 6.38 -18.15
C LEU A 542 -1.83 6.98 -17.22
N GLN A 543 -2.69 7.86 -17.75
CA GLN A 543 -3.81 8.43 -16.99
C GLN A 543 -4.83 7.35 -16.57
N GLU A 544 -4.96 6.24 -17.31
CA GLU A 544 -5.85 5.13 -16.95
C GLU A 544 -5.42 4.39 -15.67
N LEU A 545 -4.15 4.48 -15.30
CA LEU A 545 -3.62 3.94 -14.03
C LEU A 545 -3.98 4.81 -12.83
N CYS A 546 -4.52 6.00 -13.06
CA CYS A 546 -4.92 6.99 -12.06
C CYS A 546 -6.45 7.06 -11.84
N LEU A 547 -7.20 6.06 -12.32
CA LEU A 547 -8.66 6.00 -12.17
C LEU A 547 -9.10 5.76 -10.72
N LEU A 548 -10.23 6.36 -10.35
CA LEU A 548 -10.84 6.22 -9.02
C LEU A 548 -11.68 4.94 -8.90
N LYS A 549 -11.46 4.17 -7.84
CA LYS A 549 -12.32 3.04 -7.47
C LYS A 549 -13.71 3.51 -7.02
N SER A 550 -14.74 2.69 -7.19
CA SER A 550 -16.13 3.04 -6.85
C SER A 550 -16.27 3.34 -5.36
N LYS A 551 -15.60 2.56 -4.51
CA LYS A 551 -15.55 2.82 -3.06
C LYS A 551 -14.92 4.19 -2.74
N GLN A 552 -13.87 4.58 -3.45
CA GLN A 552 -13.22 5.88 -3.24
C GLN A 552 -14.15 7.02 -3.66
N LYS A 553 -14.82 6.91 -4.81
CA LYS A 553 -15.82 7.90 -5.25
C LYS A 553 -16.95 8.07 -4.23
N ALA A 554 -17.46 6.96 -3.70
CA ALA A 554 -18.49 6.98 -2.67
C ALA A 554 -18.00 7.66 -1.38
N GLN A 555 -16.76 7.38 -0.97
CA GLN A 555 -16.14 8.05 0.18
C GLN A 555 -16.02 9.56 -0.03
N LEU A 556 -15.49 10.00 -1.19
CA LEU A 556 -15.37 11.43 -1.51
C LEU A 556 -16.71 12.15 -1.49
N GLU A 557 -17.76 11.53 -2.04
CA GLU A 557 -19.11 12.10 -2.02
C GLU A 557 -19.72 12.09 -0.61
N TRP A 558 -19.43 11.08 0.21
CA TRP A 558 -19.82 11.06 1.62
C TRP A 558 -19.12 12.19 2.40
N ASP A 559 -17.80 12.36 2.25
CA ASP A 559 -17.02 13.41 2.90
C ASP A 559 -17.60 14.80 2.53
N ARG A 560 -17.89 15.01 1.25
CA ARG A 560 -18.50 16.24 0.73
C ARG A 560 -19.86 16.53 1.36
N ARG A 561 -20.71 15.51 1.55
CA ARG A 561 -22.02 15.65 2.23
C ARG A 561 -21.88 15.94 3.72
N GLN A 562 -20.88 15.36 4.39
CA GLN A 562 -20.60 15.68 5.78
C GLN A 562 -20.15 17.14 5.93
N ALA A 563 -19.23 17.62 5.07
CA ALA A 563 -18.81 19.02 5.05
C ALA A 563 -19.99 19.98 4.79
N ALA A 564 -20.91 19.61 3.88
CA ALA A 564 -22.14 20.37 3.63
C ALA A 564 -23.08 20.39 4.85
N ALA A 565 -23.29 19.25 5.50
CA ALA A 565 -24.11 19.15 6.70
C ALA A 565 -23.51 19.94 7.88
N ALA A 566 -22.19 19.93 8.01
CA ALA A 566 -21.44 20.70 9.00
C ALA A 566 -21.24 22.17 8.61
N LYS A 567 -21.64 22.59 7.40
CA LYS A 567 -21.53 23.96 6.88
C LYS A 567 -20.11 24.51 6.96
N TYR A 568 -19.14 23.74 6.47
CA TYR A 568 -17.75 24.20 6.40
C TYR A 568 -17.65 25.54 5.64
N SER A 569 -16.92 26.48 6.23
CA SER A 569 -16.87 27.88 5.81
C SER A 569 -16.04 28.13 4.56
N ASP A 570 -15.13 27.22 4.20
CA ASP A 570 -14.31 27.29 2.99
C ASP A 570 -15.11 27.07 1.69
N GLY A 571 -16.28 26.42 1.78
CA GLY A 571 -17.21 26.25 0.65
C GLY A 571 -16.81 25.23 -0.42
N HIS A 572 -15.71 24.47 -0.28
CA HIS A 572 -15.26 23.53 -1.32
C HIS A 572 -16.28 22.43 -1.61
N TRP A 573 -17.11 22.06 -0.63
CA TRP A 573 -18.17 21.08 -0.82
C TRP A 573 -19.23 21.49 -1.86
N GLN A 574 -19.35 22.80 -2.15
CA GLN A 574 -20.27 23.36 -3.15
C GLN A 574 -19.72 23.30 -4.58
N ILE A 575 -18.42 23.04 -4.76
CA ILE A 575 -17.78 23.03 -6.08
C ILE A 575 -18.39 21.92 -6.95
N GLU A 576 -18.74 22.27 -8.19
CA GLU A 576 -19.23 21.32 -9.20
C GLU A 576 -18.08 20.38 -9.62
N ILE A 577 -18.31 19.07 -9.50
CA ILE A 577 -17.31 18.04 -9.86
C ILE A 577 -17.36 17.78 -11.37
N ARG A 578 -16.27 18.11 -12.08
CA ARG A 578 -16.11 17.88 -13.53
C ARG A 578 -15.11 16.77 -13.86
N ASP A 579 -14.49 16.18 -12.85
CA ASP A 579 -13.58 15.05 -13.00
C ASP A 579 -14.19 13.90 -13.84
N GLN A 580 -13.63 13.65 -15.03
CA GLN A 580 -14.12 12.62 -15.95
C GLN A 580 -14.01 11.21 -15.36
N ARG A 581 -13.12 10.98 -14.39
CA ARG A 581 -12.99 9.69 -13.70
C ARG A 581 -14.25 9.34 -12.93
N GLN A 582 -15.10 10.31 -12.58
CA GLN A 582 -16.40 10.05 -11.97
C GLN A 582 -17.25 9.13 -12.86
N LYS A 583 -17.20 9.32 -14.18
CA LYS A 583 -17.98 8.57 -15.19
C LYS A 583 -17.38 7.22 -15.58
N ARG A 584 -16.11 6.94 -15.24
CA ARG A 584 -15.39 5.71 -15.63
C ARG A 584 -15.30 4.71 -14.47
N CYS A 585 -15.70 3.45 -14.64
CA CYS A 585 -15.56 2.43 -13.59
C CYS A 585 -14.35 1.52 -13.76
N THR A 586 -13.79 1.08 -12.64
CA THR A 586 -12.59 0.23 -12.60
C THR A 586 -12.70 -0.98 -11.67
N ASP A 587 -13.81 -1.17 -10.95
CA ASP A 587 -13.97 -2.28 -10.01
C ASP A 587 -15.33 -2.98 -10.06
N ARG A 588 -15.41 -4.14 -9.38
CA ARG A 588 -16.56 -5.06 -9.36
C ARG A 588 -17.77 -4.51 -8.58
N LEU A 589 -17.64 -3.36 -7.91
CA LEU A 589 -18.65 -2.74 -7.03
C LEU A 589 -19.46 -1.63 -7.72
N CYS A 590 -19.37 -1.52 -9.05
CA CYS A 590 -20.22 -0.60 -9.80
C CYS A 590 -21.66 -1.11 -9.74
N ASP A 591 -22.48 -0.50 -8.87
CA ASP A 591 -23.86 -0.92 -8.63
C ASP A 591 -24.67 -0.84 -9.93
N TRP A 592 -25.14 -2.03 -10.32
CA TRP A 592 -25.90 -2.36 -11.50
C TRP A 592 -27.35 -1.92 -11.29
N LYS A 593 -27.85 -0.88 -11.99
CA LYS A 593 -29.15 -0.30 -11.61
C LYS A 593 -30.14 -0.08 -12.75
N ASP A 594 -29.69 0.29 -13.96
CA ASP A 594 -30.63 0.73 -15.00
C ASP A 594 -30.46 0.03 -16.35
N TRP A 595 -31.59 -0.27 -17.01
CA TRP A 595 -31.63 -0.64 -18.42
C TRP A 595 -31.70 0.62 -19.27
N VAL A 596 -30.77 0.76 -20.22
CA VAL A 596 -30.70 1.88 -21.15
C VAL A 596 -30.85 1.41 -22.59
N VAL A 597 -31.49 2.23 -23.42
CA VAL A 597 -31.61 1.93 -24.86
C VAL A 597 -30.27 2.17 -25.54
N ASP A 598 -29.77 1.17 -26.26
CA ASP A 598 -28.59 1.25 -27.13
C ASP A 598 -28.97 0.73 -28.53
N ASN A 599 -28.98 1.64 -29.52
CA ASN A 599 -29.37 1.33 -30.90
C ASN A 599 -28.40 0.40 -31.62
N ARG A 600 -27.27 0.04 -31.02
CA ARG A 600 -26.34 -0.98 -31.55
C ARG A 600 -26.76 -2.40 -31.22
N TYR A 601 -27.73 -2.57 -30.32
CA TYR A 601 -28.31 -3.87 -30.00
C TYR A 601 -29.47 -4.20 -30.96
N PRO A 602 -29.72 -5.49 -31.22
CA PRO A 602 -29.02 -6.66 -30.67
C PRO A 602 -27.63 -6.88 -31.28
N LEU A 603 -26.77 -7.58 -30.55
CA LEU A 603 -25.38 -7.86 -30.96
C LEU A 603 -25.27 -8.91 -32.08
N TYR A 604 -26.34 -9.66 -32.34
CA TYR A 604 -26.43 -10.65 -33.41
C TYR A 604 -27.89 -10.82 -33.86
N ASN A 605 -28.05 -11.40 -35.05
CA ASN A 605 -29.34 -11.88 -35.54
C ASN A 605 -29.53 -13.36 -35.15
N ALA A 606 -30.49 -13.68 -34.28
CA ALA A 606 -30.73 -15.07 -33.87
C ALA A 606 -31.09 -15.99 -35.04
N SER A 607 -31.72 -15.47 -36.10
CA SER A 607 -32.07 -16.27 -37.28
C SER A 607 -30.87 -16.67 -38.13
N GLU A 608 -29.71 -16.05 -37.93
CA GLU A 608 -28.44 -16.40 -38.58
C GLU A 608 -27.58 -17.34 -37.71
N CYS A 609 -27.98 -17.61 -36.47
CA CYS A 609 -27.27 -18.50 -35.56
C CYS A 609 -27.96 -19.87 -35.54
N PRO A 610 -27.36 -20.94 -36.10
CA PRO A 610 -27.99 -22.25 -36.21
C PRO A 610 -28.13 -22.98 -34.86
N PHE A 611 -27.55 -22.43 -33.80
CA PHE A 611 -27.55 -23.03 -32.47
C PHE A 611 -28.64 -22.50 -31.54
N VAL A 612 -29.37 -21.44 -31.94
CA VAL A 612 -30.55 -20.96 -31.21
C VAL A 612 -31.69 -21.94 -31.44
N GLU A 613 -32.25 -22.48 -30.37
CA GLU A 613 -33.46 -23.29 -30.49
C GLU A 613 -34.63 -22.42 -31.00
N GLN A 614 -35.41 -22.95 -31.95
CA GLN A 614 -36.57 -22.25 -32.53
C GLN A 614 -37.48 -21.63 -31.47
N GLY A 615 -37.72 -22.32 -30.35
CA GLY A 615 -38.57 -21.83 -29.26
C GLY A 615 -38.09 -20.54 -28.57
N PHE A 616 -36.81 -20.17 -28.69
CA PHE A 616 -36.25 -18.93 -28.12
C PHE A 616 -36.10 -17.80 -29.16
N ASN A 617 -36.20 -18.09 -30.47
CA ASN A 617 -36.14 -17.08 -31.53
C ASN A 617 -37.51 -16.41 -31.73
N CYS A 618 -37.88 -15.55 -30.78
CA CYS A 618 -39.20 -14.89 -30.75
C CYS A 618 -39.51 -14.09 -32.02
N LEU A 619 -38.51 -13.42 -32.59
CA LEU A 619 -38.69 -12.63 -33.83
C LEU A 619 -39.06 -13.53 -35.02
N ALA A 620 -38.40 -14.69 -35.16
CA ALA A 620 -38.75 -15.67 -36.20
C ALA A 620 -40.13 -16.32 -35.94
N ASN A 621 -40.55 -16.42 -34.68
CA ASN A 621 -41.88 -16.89 -34.28
C ASN A 621 -42.97 -15.81 -34.32
N GLY A 622 -42.73 -14.68 -35.01
CA GLY A 622 -43.74 -13.67 -35.27
C GLY A 622 -43.92 -12.60 -34.20
N ARG A 623 -42.95 -12.42 -33.30
CA ARG A 623 -42.95 -11.30 -32.34
C ARG A 623 -42.82 -9.95 -33.07
N PRO A 624 -43.79 -9.03 -32.94
CA PRO A 624 -43.81 -7.80 -33.73
C PRO A 624 -42.95 -6.67 -33.13
N ASP A 625 -42.78 -6.62 -31.81
CA ASP A 625 -42.02 -5.57 -31.11
C ASP A 625 -40.52 -5.87 -31.10
N ARG A 626 -39.70 -4.83 -31.28
CA ARG A 626 -38.23 -4.92 -31.36
C ARG A 626 -37.50 -4.10 -30.32
N ASP A 627 -38.21 -3.46 -29.38
CA ASP A 627 -37.56 -2.56 -28.44
C ASP A 627 -36.92 -3.32 -27.26
N TYR A 628 -37.47 -4.49 -26.90
CA TYR A 628 -36.90 -5.33 -25.84
C TYR A 628 -35.46 -5.80 -26.14
N VAL A 629 -35.09 -5.95 -27.41
CA VAL A 629 -33.71 -6.34 -27.81
C VAL A 629 -32.72 -5.19 -27.78
N LYS A 630 -33.19 -3.93 -27.72
CA LYS A 630 -32.31 -2.74 -27.75
C LYS A 630 -31.83 -2.29 -26.38
N LEU A 631 -32.17 -3.04 -25.32
CA LEU A 631 -31.85 -2.66 -23.96
C LEU A 631 -30.52 -3.25 -23.52
N ARG A 632 -29.63 -2.37 -23.08
CA ARG A 632 -28.35 -2.70 -22.46
C ARG A 632 -28.42 -2.41 -20.98
N TRP A 633 -27.79 -3.25 -20.18
CA TRP A 633 -27.69 -3.00 -18.75
C TRP A 633 -26.53 -2.07 -18.43
N LYS A 634 -26.82 -0.98 -17.72
CA LYS A 634 -25.88 0.07 -17.35
C LYS A 634 -25.83 0.23 -15.82
N PRO A 635 -24.63 0.22 -15.22
CA PRO A 635 -24.46 0.60 -13.82
C PRO A 635 -24.79 2.09 -13.58
N GLU A 636 -25.32 2.41 -12.40
CA GLU A 636 -25.84 3.76 -12.05
C GLU A 636 -24.83 4.90 -12.32
N ARG A 637 -23.53 4.59 -12.30
CA ARG A 637 -22.44 5.61 -12.33
C ARG A 637 -21.31 5.31 -13.29
N CYS A 638 -21.48 4.38 -14.23
CA CYS A 638 -20.44 4.11 -15.22
C CYS A 638 -20.93 3.43 -16.50
N ASP A 639 -20.03 3.36 -17.49
CA ASP A 639 -20.20 2.55 -18.68
C ASP A 639 -19.37 1.25 -18.57
N VAL A 640 -20.01 0.10 -18.83
CA VAL A 640 -19.32 -1.18 -18.99
C VAL A 640 -18.59 -1.18 -20.34
N PRO A 641 -17.35 -1.71 -20.44
CA PRO A 641 -16.71 -1.92 -21.73
C PRO A 641 -17.65 -2.67 -22.68
N ARG A 642 -17.72 -2.21 -23.93
CA ARG A 642 -18.57 -2.88 -24.91
C ARG A 642 -18.05 -4.29 -25.20
N PHE A 643 -18.96 -5.21 -25.49
CA PHE A 643 -18.59 -6.54 -25.94
C PHE A 643 -17.67 -6.46 -27.17
N ASN A 644 -16.47 -7.01 -27.02
CA ASN A 644 -15.48 -7.16 -28.08
C ASN A 644 -15.36 -8.65 -28.39
N VAL A 645 -15.93 -9.07 -29.52
CA VAL A 645 -15.97 -10.48 -29.92
C VAL A 645 -14.58 -11.04 -30.20
N ASP A 646 -13.70 -10.29 -30.85
CA ASP A 646 -12.34 -10.74 -31.16
C ASP A 646 -11.54 -10.98 -29.88
N GLY A 647 -11.64 -10.05 -28.93
CA GLY A 647 -11.02 -10.20 -27.60
C GLY A 647 -11.56 -11.40 -26.82
N ALA A 648 -12.86 -11.66 -26.91
CA ALA A 648 -13.48 -12.82 -26.25
C ALA A 648 -13.03 -14.15 -26.89
N LEU A 649 -12.95 -14.23 -28.21
CA LEU A 649 -12.49 -15.41 -28.93
C LEU A 649 -11.02 -15.75 -28.59
N GLU A 650 -10.15 -14.75 -28.54
CA GLU A 650 -8.74 -14.94 -28.13
C GLU A 650 -8.58 -15.31 -26.66
N MET A 651 -9.39 -14.71 -25.78
CA MET A 651 -9.43 -15.05 -24.36
C MET A 651 -9.82 -16.51 -24.13
N LEU A 652 -10.77 -17.01 -24.91
CA LEU A 652 -11.28 -18.37 -24.80
C LEU A 652 -10.43 -19.40 -25.56
N ARG A 653 -9.44 -18.98 -26.35
CA ARG A 653 -8.57 -19.87 -27.13
C ARG A 653 -7.98 -20.98 -26.27
N ASN A 654 -8.07 -22.22 -26.76
CA ASN A 654 -7.61 -23.43 -26.08
C ASN A 654 -8.27 -23.71 -24.71
N LYS A 655 -9.46 -23.15 -24.44
CA LYS A 655 -10.17 -23.39 -23.18
C LYS A 655 -11.39 -24.29 -23.36
N ARG A 656 -11.89 -24.79 -22.24
CA ARG A 656 -13.18 -25.48 -22.12
C ARG A 656 -14.09 -24.67 -21.19
N VAL A 657 -15.19 -24.14 -21.75
CA VAL A 657 -16.22 -23.39 -21.02
C VAL A 657 -17.41 -24.31 -20.80
N VAL A 658 -17.82 -24.50 -19.55
CA VAL A 658 -18.89 -25.44 -19.21
C VAL A 658 -19.96 -24.76 -18.37
N PHE A 659 -21.20 -24.78 -18.86
CA PHE A 659 -22.41 -24.40 -18.15
C PHE A 659 -23.02 -25.65 -17.51
N VAL A 660 -23.38 -25.56 -16.23
CA VAL A 660 -23.98 -26.67 -15.48
C VAL A 660 -25.22 -26.17 -14.75
N GLY A 661 -26.38 -26.74 -15.06
CA GLY A 661 -27.61 -26.35 -14.38
C GLY A 661 -28.89 -26.74 -15.09
N ASP A 662 -29.90 -25.87 -14.97
CA ASP A 662 -31.22 -26.06 -15.55
C ASP A 662 -31.35 -25.43 -16.96
N SER A 663 -32.59 -25.36 -17.48
CA SER A 663 -32.86 -24.84 -18.83
C SER A 663 -32.47 -23.37 -19.01
N MET A 664 -32.35 -22.58 -17.93
CA MET A 664 -31.90 -21.19 -18.00
C MET A 664 -30.39 -21.09 -18.21
N GLY A 665 -29.62 -22.04 -17.68
CA GLY A 665 -28.19 -22.16 -17.99
C GLY A 665 -27.96 -22.48 -19.46
N ARG A 666 -28.86 -23.30 -20.03
CA ARG A 666 -28.84 -23.60 -21.46
C ARG A 666 -29.15 -22.40 -22.34
N THR A 667 -30.19 -21.61 -22.04
CA THR A 667 -30.48 -20.40 -22.84
C THR A 667 -29.30 -19.42 -22.82
N GLN A 668 -28.59 -19.31 -21.69
CA GLN A 668 -27.35 -18.53 -21.60
C GLN A 668 -26.21 -19.14 -22.43
N TRP A 669 -26.09 -20.46 -22.46
CA TRP A 669 -25.13 -21.18 -23.31
C TRP A 669 -25.40 -20.93 -24.81
N GLU A 670 -26.65 -21.00 -25.28
CA GLU A 670 -27.03 -20.71 -26.67
C GLU A 670 -26.68 -19.25 -27.04
N SER A 671 -27.02 -18.31 -26.17
CA SER A 671 -26.67 -16.89 -26.31
C SER A 671 -25.16 -16.67 -26.46
N LEU A 672 -24.33 -17.31 -25.62
CA LEU A 672 -22.87 -17.12 -25.65
C LEU A 672 -22.30 -17.60 -26.99
N ILE A 673 -22.77 -18.74 -27.50
CA ILE A 673 -22.34 -19.29 -28.78
C ILE A 673 -22.65 -18.28 -29.90
N CYS A 674 -23.86 -17.75 -29.95
CA CYS A 674 -24.25 -16.81 -31.00
C CYS A 674 -23.49 -15.48 -30.93
N LEU A 675 -23.26 -14.95 -29.72
CA LEU A 675 -22.40 -13.78 -29.52
C LEU A 675 -20.99 -14.00 -30.08
N LEU A 676 -20.36 -15.12 -29.73
CA LEU A 676 -19.00 -15.45 -30.19
C LEU A 676 -18.95 -15.74 -31.69
N MET A 677 -19.99 -16.37 -32.23
CA MET A 677 -20.06 -16.72 -33.64
C MET A 677 -19.99 -15.49 -34.54
N THR A 678 -20.43 -14.31 -34.10
CA THR A 678 -20.36 -13.05 -34.89
C THR A 678 -18.93 -12.72 -35.37
N GLY A 679 -17.90 -12.99 -34.55
CA GLY A 679 -16.49 -12.71 -34.87
C GLY A 679 -15.78 -13.81 -35.64
N VAL A 680 -16.43 -14.96 -35.88
CA VAL A 680 -15.83 -16.06 -36.63
C VAL A 680 -16.00 -15.83 -38.14
N ARG A 681 -14.89 -15.81 -38.89
CA ARG A 681 -14.92 -15.66 -40.36
C ARG A 681 -15.46 -16.90 -41.06
N ASP A 682 -14.88 -18.05 -40.76
CA ASP A 682 -15.33 -19.35 -41.27
C ASP A 682 -16.37 -19.96 -40.32
N LYS A 683 -17.65 -19.73 -40.61
CA LYS A 683 -18.76 -20.27 -39.80
C LYS A 683 -18.81 -21.79 -39.80
N THR A 684 -18.25 -22.47 -40.82
CA THR A 684 -18.22 -23.93 -40.89
C THR A 684 -17.28 -24.54 -39.85
N SER A 685 -16.33 -23.74 -39.34
CA SER A 685 -15.47 -24.14 -38.23
C SER A 685 -16.20 -24.17 -36.87
N VAL A 686 -17.47 -23.76 -36.79
CA VAL A 686 -18.31 -23.83 -35.59
C VAL A 686 -19.34 -24.95 -35.76
N PHE A 687 -19.27 -25.99 -34.95
CA PHE A 687 -20.13 -27.16 -35.08
C PHE A 687 -20.43 -27.83 -33.72
N GLU A 688 -21.58 -28.51 -33.64
CA GLU A 688 -21.92 -29.33 -32.47
C GLU A 688 -21.09 -30.63 -32.49
N VAL A 689 -20.50 -30.98 -31.35
CA VAL A 689 -19.45 -32.02 -31.24
C VAL A 689 -19.97 -33.41 -31.61
N ASN A 690 -21.25 -33.70 -31.38
CA ASN A 690 -21.89 -34.98 -31.67
C ASN A 690 -22.73 -34.98 -32.95
N GLY A 691 -22.78 -33.87 -33.70
CA GLY A 691 -23.64 -33.71 -34.87
C GLY A 691 -25.14 -33.73 -34.58
N ASN A 692 -25.53 -33.53 -33.31
CA ASN A 692 -26.93 -33.59 -32.90
C ASN A 692 -27.66 -32.28 -33.21
N ALA A 693 -28.94 -32.37 -33.61
CA ALA A 693 -29.83 -31.21 -33.57
C ALA A 693 -30.06 -30.80 -32.12
N ILE A 694 -29.91 -29.50 -31.83
CA ILE A 694 -30.12 -28.95 -30.49
C ILE A 694 -31.62 -29.04 -30.14
N THR A 695 -31.96 -29.86 -29.14
CA THR A 695 -33.36 -30.06 -28.68
C THR A 695 -33.47 -29.99 -27.16
N LYS A 696 -34.65 -29.62 -26.64
CA LYS A 696 -34.97 -29.40 -25.20
C LYS A 696 -34.57 -30.54 -24.24
N GLN A 697 -34.38 -31.76 -24.74
CA GLN A 697 -34.29 -32.96 -23.90
C GLN A 697 -32.87 -33.51 -23.72
N ILE A 698 -31.89 -32.97 -24.44
CA ILE A 698 -30.52 -33.48 -24.44
C ILE A 698 -29.81 -33.14 -23.12
N TRP A 699 -29.09 -34.12 -22.58
CA TRP A 699 -28.37 -34.04 -21.30
C TRP A 699 -27.01 -33.33 -21.40
N PHE A 700 -26.34 -33.46 -22.56
CA PHE A 700 -25.06 -32.82 -22.87
C PHE A 700 -25.11 -32.20 -24.26
N LEU A 701 -24.74 -30.91 -24.37
CA LEU A 701 -24.56 -30.21 -25.63
C LEU A 701 -23.18 -29.58 -25.66
N GLY A 702 -22.44 -29.73 -26.75
CA GLY A 702 -21.12 -29.14 -26.89
C GLY A 702 -20.94 -28.51 -28.27
N VAL A 703 -20.58 -27.23 -28.33
CA VAL A 703 -20.22 -26.56 -29.59
C VAL A 703 -18.73 -26.27 -29.60
N ARG A 704 -18.06 -26.68 -30.68
CA ARG A 704 -16.64 -26.46 -30.91
C ARG A 704 -16.43 -25.26 -31.81
N PHE A 705 -15.52 -24.37 -31.42
CA PHE A 705 -15.01 -23.27 -32.25
C PHE A 705 -13.65 -23.68 -32.80
N GLY A 706 -13.64 -24.40 -33.93
CA GLY A 706 -12.46 -25.03 -34.52
C GLY A 706 -11.31 -24.06 -34.75
N SER A 707 -11.59 -22.88 -35.33
CA SER A 707 -10.59 -21.83 -35.62
C SER A 707 -9.85 -21.30 -34.36
N PHE A 708 -10.46 -21.44 -33.18
CA PHE A 708 -9.91 -20.97 -31.90
C PHE A 708 -9.61 -22.10 -30.91
N ASN A 709 -9.88 -23.34 -31.31
CA ASN A 709 -9.60 -24.55 -30.54
C ASN A 709 -10.20 -24.54 -29.11
N PHE A 710 -11.41 -24.01 -28.93
CA PHE A 710 -12.14 -24.04 -27.67
C PHE A 710 -13.55 -24.62 -27.82
N SER A 711 -14.14 -25.09 -26.71
CA SER A 711 -15.52 -25.59 -26.66
C SER A 711 -16.36 -24.83 -25.64
N VAL A 712 -17.65 -24.70 -25.96
CA VAL A 712 -18.68 -24.17 -25.06
C VAL A 712 -19.71 -25.27 -24.88
N GLU A 713 -19.85 -25.74 -23.64
CA GLU A 713 -20.58 -26.96 -23.32
C GLU A 713 -21.66 -26.70 -22.27
N PHE A 714 -22.72 -27.48 -22.31
CA PHE A 714 -23.82 -27.46 -21.35
C PHE A 714 -24.10 -28.86 -20.84
N TYR A 715 -24.10 -29.01 -19.51
CA TYR A 715 -24.55 -30.22 -18.81
C TYR A 715 -25.83 -29.93 -18.03
N ARG A 716 -26.86 -30.72 -18.30
CA ARG A 716 -28.13 -30.63 -17.61
C ARG A 716 -28.04 -31.28 -16.23
N SER A 717 -27.83 -30.46 -15.20
CA SER A 717 -27.89 -30.86 -13.79
C SER A 717 -28.82 -29.90 -13.04
N VAL A 718 -30.12 -30.09 -13.24
CA VAL A 718 -31.19 -29.16 -12.84
C VAL A 718 -31.13 -28.76 -11.36
N TYR A 719 -30.80 -29.72 -10.49
CA TYR A 719 -30.76 -29.53 -9.04
C TYR A 719 -29.32 -29.52 -8.49
N LEU A 720 -28.30 -29.67 -9.35
CA LEU A 720 -26.88 -29.93 -9.03
C LEU A 720 -26.60 -31.22 -8.24
N VAL A 721 -27.59 -31.77 -7.55
CA VAL A 721 -27.52 -32.99 -6.73
C VAL A 721 -28.20 -34.18 -7.38
N GLN A 722 -27.82 -35.38 -6.95
CA GLN A 722 -28.27 -36.63 -7.53
C GLN A 722 -29.80 -36.82 -7.42
N HIS A 723 -30.45 -37.08 -8.55
CA HIS A 723 -31.84 -37.54 -8.62
C HIS A 723 -31.88 -39.08 -8.61
N SER A 724 -32.68 -39.66 -7.72
CA SER A 724 -32.79 -41.10 -7.53
C SER A 724 -34.26 -41.53 -7.55
N TRP A 725 -34.57 -42.66 -8.16
CA TRP A 725 -35.88 -43.30 -7.97
C TRP A 725 -36.05 -43.75 -6.52
N SER A 726 -37.29 -43.71 -6.02
CA SER A 726 -37.56 -44.05 -4.63
C SER A 726 -37.39 -45.56 -4.36
N ALA A 727 -36.94 -45.91 -3.15
CA ALA A 727 -36.81 -47.30 -2.74
C ALA A 727 -38.20 -47.97 -2.63
N LYS A 728 -38.29 -49.29 -2.88
CA LYS A 728 -39.55 -50.08 -2.86
C LYS A 728 -40.39 -49.95 -1.57
N ARG A 729 -39.82 -49.44 -0.47
CA ARG A 729 -40.48 -49.26 0.84
C ARG A 729 -40.91 -47.80 1.13
N ALA A 730 -40.74 -46.87 0.19
CA ALA A 730 -41.16 -45.48 0.37
C ALA A 730 -42.69 -45.33 0.32
N PRO A 731 -43.28 -44.29 0.95
CA PRO A 731 -44.71 -44.02 0.84
C PRO A 731 -45.14 -43.88 -0.63
N LYS A 732 -46.34 -44.36 -0.99
CA LYS A 732 -46.86 -44.35 -2.39
C LYS A 732 -46.79 -42.98 -3.08
N ARG A 733 -46.86 -41.88 -2.32
CA ARG A 733 -46.73 -40.50 -2.84
C ARG A 733 -45.32 -40.11 -3.28
N VAL A 734 -44.29 -40.87 -2.88
CA VAL A 734 -42.88 -40.61 -3.18
C VAL A 734 -42.45 -41.47 -4.38
N ARG A 735 -42.38 -40.84 -5.56
CA ARG A 735 -41.92 -41.46 -6.80
C ARG A 735 -40.41 -41.39 -6.96
N SER A 736 -39.79 -40.29 -6.53
CA SER A 736 -38.34 -40.07 -6.61
C SER A 736 -37.82 -39.24 -5.45
N THR A 737 -36.50 -39.19 -5.28
CA THR A 737 -35.82 -38.38 -4.28
C THR A 737 -34.64 -37.60 -4.86
N LEU A 738 -34.45 -36.37 -4.36
CA LEU A 738 -33.19 -35.63 -4.51
C LEU A 738 -32.30 -35.92 -3.30
N ARG A 739 -31.10 -36.46 -3.54
CA ARG A 739 -30.12 -36.73 -2.50
C ARG A 739 -29.27 -35.50 -2.24
N LEU A 740 -29.69 -34.69 -1.27
CA LEU A 740 -29.10 -33.37 -1.04
C LEU A 740 -27.63 -33.43 -0.58
N ASP A 741 -27.18 -34.58 -0.07
CA ASP A 741 -25.82 -34.86 0.40
C ASP A 741 -24.91 -35.46 -0.69
N ARG A 742 -25.38 -35.58 -1.93
CA ARG A 742 -24.59 -36.10 -3.06
C ARG A 742 -24.70 -35.21 -4.28
N LEU A 743 -23.57 -34.77 -4.80
CA LEU A 743 -23.55 -34.09 -6.09
C LEU A 743 -23.98 -35.04 -7.21
N ASP A 744 -24.43 -34.49 -8.33
CA ASP A 744 -24.76 -35.26 -9.52
C ASP A 744 -23.62 -36.21 -9.95
N ASP A 745 -23.99 -37.42 -10.36
CA ASP A 745 -23.03 -38.50 -10.67
C ASP A 745 -22.16 -38.14 -11.88
N ILE A 746 -22.66 -37.29 -12.77
CA ILE A 746 -21.94 -36.79 -13.96
C ILE A 746 -20.97 -35.64 -13.64
N SER A 747 -20.78 -35.29 -12.35
CA SER A 747 -19.89 -34.18 -11.96
C SER A 747 -18.42 -34.35 -12.33
N ALA A 748 -17.96 -35.58 -12.54
CA ALA A 748 -16.64 -35.87 -13.06
C ALA A 748 -16.42 -35.25 -14.45
N GLU A 749 -17.47 -35.17 -15.28
CA GLU A 749 -17.41 -34.73 -16.68
C GLU A 749 -17.02 -33.26 -16.84
N TRP A 750 -17.35 -32.41 -15.87
CA TRP A 750 -17.04 -30.97 -15.91
C TRP A 750 -15.94 -30.55 -14.93
N SER A 751 -15.39 -31.48 -14.14
CA SER A 751 -14.39 -31.19 -13.12
C SER A 751 -13.09 -30.56 -13.65
N ASN A 752 -12.72 -30.85 -14.91
CA ASN A 752 -11.48 -30.39 -15.54
C ASN A 752 -11.67 -29.17 -16.47
N ALA A 753 -12.83 -28.52 -16.45
CA ALA A 753 -13.10 -27.34 -17.25
C ALA A 753 -12.24 -26.14 -16.82
N ASP A 754 -11.94 -25.24 -17.74
CA ASP A 754 -11.18 -24.01 -17.42
C ASP A 754 -12.11 -22.90 -16.90
N ILE A 755 -13.37 -22.91 -17.31
CA ILE A 755 -14.40 -21.98 -16.86
C ILE A 755 -15.67 -22.79 -16.55
N LEU A 756 -16.15 -22.71 -15.32
CA LEU A 756 -17.39 -23.34 -14.86
C LEU A 756 -18.43 -22.27 -14.54
N VAL A 757 -19.63 -22.40 -15.11
CA VAL A 757 -20.76 -21.50 -14.85
C VAL A 757 -21.94 -22.32 -14.35
N PHE A 758 -22.20 -22.24 -13.04
CA PHE A 758 -23.29 -22.96 -12.39
C PHE A 758 -24.56 -22.11 -12.27
N ASN A 759 -25.72 -22.73 -12.41
CA ASN A 759 -27.01 -22.15 -12.02
C ASN A 759 -27.98 -23.23 -11.50
N SER A 760 -28.94 -22.82 -10.67
CA SER A 760 -30.03 -23.69 -10.19
C SER A 760 -31.07 -22.83 -9.47
N GLY A 761 -32.36 -23.10 -9.69
CA GLY A 761 -33.42 -22.37 -8.99
C GLY A 761 -34.82 -22.65 -9.51
N GLN A 762 -35.04 -22.59 -10.82
CA GLN A 762 -36.40 -22.60 -11.42
C GLN A 762 -37.20 -23.88 -11.16
N TRP A 763 -36.52 -25.00 -10.93
CA TRP A 763 -37.18 -26.28 -10.62
C TRP A 763 -37.41 -26.51 -9.13
N TRP A 764 -36.93 -25.62 -8.26
CA TRP A 764 -37.13 -25.65 -6.81
C TRP A 764 -38.48 -25.01 -6.44
N VAL A 765 -39.56 -25.54 -6.99
CA VAL A 765 -40.93 -25.11 -6.71
C VAL A 765 -41.83 -26.31 -6.40
N PRO A 766 -42.87 -26.16 -5.54
CA PRO A 766 -43.69 -27.29 -5.10
C PRO A 766 -44.29 -28.11 -6.24
N GLY A 767 -44.71 -27.48 -7.34
CA GLY A 767 -45.31 -28.16 -8.48
C GLY A 767 -44.34 -29.09 -9.23
N LYS A 768 -43.07 -28.71 -9.34
CA LYS A 768 -42.03 -29.49 -10.05
C LYS A 768 -41.39 -30.56 -9.15
N LEU A 769 -41.38 -30.33 -7.84
CA LEU A 769 -40.87 -31.27 -6.83
C LEU A 769 -42.00 -32.17 -6.30
N PHE A 770 -42.78 -31.67 -5.36
CA PHE A 770 -43.76 -32.49 -4.65
C PHE A 770 -44.95 -32.90 -5.54
N GLY A 771 -45.36 -32.05 -6.48
CA GLY A 771 -46.40 -32.36 -7.46
C GLY A 771 -46.05 -33.54 -8.39
N THR A 772 -44.76 -33.79 -8.61
CA THR A 772 -44.28 -34.95 -9.39
C THR A 772 -43.94 -36.16 -8.51
N GLY A 773 -44.17 -36.06 -7.19
CA GLY A 773 -43.80 -37.06 -6.20
C GLY A 773 -42.30 -37.10 -5.88
N CYS A 774 -41.56 -36.02 -6.16
CA CYS A 774 -40.14 -35.89 -5.84
C CYS A 774 -39.95 -35.25 -4.46
N TYR A 775 -39.25 -35.94 -3.56
CA TYR A 775 -38.99 -35.49 -2.18
C TYR A 775 -37.49 -35.44 -1.86
N PHE A 776 -37.12 -34.95 -0.69
CA PHE A 776 -35.71 -34.81 -0.32
C PHE A 776 -35.21 -36.00 0.50
N GLN A 777 -33.95 -36.36 0.29
CA GLN A 777 -33.25 -37.39 1.05
C GLN A 777 -31.88 -36.87 1.49
N VAL A 778 -31.49 -37.20 2.72
CA VAL A 778 -30.14 -36.95 3.25
C VAL A 778 -29.63 -38.25 3.87
N GLY A 779 -28.52 -38.78 3.37
CA GLY A 779 -28.04 -40.11 3.71
C GLY A 779 -29.07 -41.17 3.34
N HIS A 780 -29.49 -41.97 4.31
CA HIS A 780 -30.51 -43.02 4.14
C HIS A 780 -31.93 -42.58 4.54
N THR A 781 -32.12 -41.31 4.91
CA THR A 781 -33.36 -40.83 5.52
C THR A 781 -34.15 -39.92 4.59
N LEU A 782 -35.41 -40.28 4.33
CA LEU A 782 -36.38 -39.48 3.60
C LEU A 782 -36.86 -38.30 4.46
N LYS A 783 -36.86 -37.08 3.90
CA LYS A 783 -37.17 -35.82 4.60
C LYS A 783 -38.50 -35.22 4.11
N LEU A 784 -39.62 -35.83 4.51
CA LEU A 784 -40.97 -35.46 4.05
C LEU A 784 -41.47 -34.07 4.48
N GLY A 785 -40.85 -33.45 5.49
CA GLY A 785 -41.21 -32.13 6.03
C GLY A 785 -40.15 -31.04 5.84
N MET A 786 -39.08 -31.32 5.07
CA MET A 786 -38.04 -30.33 4.80
C MET A 786 -38.55 -29.29 3.81
N SER A 787 -38.38 -28.00 4.14
CA SER A 787 -38.76 -26.90 3.25
C SER A 787 -37.83 -26.81 2.04
N ILE A 788 -38.35 -26.30 0.92
CA ILE A 788 -37.59 -26.14 -0.32
C ILE A 788 -36.37 -25.22 -0.14
N PRO A 789 -36.45 -24.05 0.54
CA PRO A 789 -35.28 -23.20 0.76
C PRO A 789 -34.19 -23.89 1.60
N MET A 790 -34.59 -24.68 2.61
CA MET A 790 -33.65 -25.46 3.42
C MET A 790 -32.96 -26.52 2.55
N ALA A 791 -33.74 -27.25 1.74
CA ALA A 791 -33.22 -28.28 0.85
C ALA A 791 -32.24 -27.73 -0.19
N PHE A 792 -32.57 -26.57 -0.79
CA PHE A 792 -31.69 -25.86 -1.72
C PHE A 792 -30.37 -25.45 -1.05
N ARG A 793 -30.45 -24.89 0.17
CA ARG A 793 -29.24 -24.52 0.94
C ARG A 793 -28.36 -25.73 1.24
N THR A 794 -28.96 -26.88 1.58
CA THR A 794 -28.22 -28.13 1.77
C THR A 794 -27.57 -28.63 0.48
N ALA A 795 -28.29 -28.59 -0.65
CA ALA A 795 -27.72 -28.94 -1.95
C ALA A 795 -26.54 -28.03 -2.35
N LEU A 796 -26.66 -26.72 -2.11
CA LEU A 796 -25.55 -25.78 -2.33
C LEU A 796 -24.35 -26.05 -1.43
N GLN A 797 -24.56 -26.45 -0.17
CA GLN A 797 -23.45 -26.83 0.72
C GLN A 797 -22.71 -28.07 0.19
N THR A 798 -23.41 -29.03 -0.38
CA THR A 798 -22.82 -30.20 -1.05
C THR A 798 -22.03 -29.79 -2.29
N TRP A 799 -22.60 -28.92 -3.14
CA TRP A 799 -21.88 -28.34 -4.27
C TRP A 799 -20.62 -27.59 -3.85
N ALA A 800 -20.71 -26.73 -2.83
CA ALA A 800 -19.58 -25.96 -2.34
C ALA A 800 -18.46 -26.86 -1.80
N SER A 801 -18.82 -27.91 -1.06
CA SER A 801 -17.86 -28.91 -0.56
C SER A 801 -17.17 -29.64 -1.71
N TRP A 802 -17.89 -29.97 -2.77
CA TRP A 802 -17.30 -30.59 -3.97
C TRP A 802 -16.35 -29.64 -4.70
N VAL A 803 -16.72 -28.36 -4.85
CA VAL A 803 -15.85 -27.35 -5.49
C VAL A 803 -14.55 -27.22 -4.72
N ASP A 804 -14.63 -27.03 -3.40
CA ASP A 804 -13.45 -26.86 -2.53
C ASP A 804 -12.55 -28.11 -2.52
N ALA A 805 -13.13 -29.30 -2.68
CA ALA A 805 -12.37 -30.56 -2.69
C ALA A 805 -11.77 -30.91 -4.06
N THR A 806 -12.42 -30.51 -5.17
CA THR A 806 -12.13 -31.05 -6.51
C THR A 806 -11.50 -30.04 -7.45
N ILE A 807 -11.85 -28.76 -7.32
CA ILE A 807 -11.49 -27.74 -8.31
C ILE A 807 -10.12 -27.12 -7.98
N ASN A 808 -9.25 -27.04 -8.98
CA ASN A 808 -7.97 -26.35 -8.88
C ASN A 808 -8.14 -24.84 -9.22
N PRO A 809 -8.03 -23.92 -8.24
CA PRO A 809 -8.25 -22.49 -8.48
C PRO A 809 -7.18 -21.84 -9.36
N ASN A 810 -6.01 -22.47 -9.55
CA ASN A 810 -4.97 -21.95 -10.45
C ASN A 810 -5.29 -22.21 -11.93
N ARG A 811 -6.22 -23.13 -12.21
CA ARG A 811 -6.63 -23.49 -13.58
C ARG A 811 -8.05 -23.04 -13.89
N THR A 812 -8.97 -23.30 -12.96
CA THR A 812 -10.41 -23.21 -13.22
C THR A 812 -11.00 -21.98 -12.57
N SER A 813 -11.68 -21.15 -13.35
CA SER A 813 -12.50 -20.04 -12.85
C SER A 813 -13.94 -20.50 -12.64
N VAL A 814 -14.45 -20.36 -11.42
CA VAL A 814 -15.80 -20.82 -11.06
C VAL A 814 -16.75 -19.62 -10.90
N PHE A 815 -17.89 -19.72 -11.55
CA PHE A 815 -18.99 -18.76 -11.50
C PHE A 815 -20.26 -19.43 -11.01
N PHE A 816 -21.06 -18.70 -10.22
CA PHE A 816 -22.41 -19.11 -9.86
C PHE A 816 -23.38 -17.98 -10.16
N ARG A 817 -24.40 -18.25 -10.98
CA ARG A 817 -25.43 -17.27 -11.33
C ARG A 817 -26.54 -17.25 -10.30
N THR A 818 -26.98 -16.06 -9.87
CA THR A 818 -28.10 -15.91 -8.95
C THR A 818 -29.44 -16.24 -9.61
N TYR A 819 -30.50 -16.39 -8.80
CA TYR A 819 -31.82 -16.83 -9.25
C TYR A 819 -32.41 -15.91 -10.33
N GLU A 820 -32.87 -16.47 -11.44
CA GLU A 820 -33.57 -15.75 -12.49
C GLU A 820 -35.07 -15.57 -12.17
N PRO A 821 -35.61 -14.33 -12.20
CA PRO A 821 -37.03 -14.08 -12.01
C PRO A 821 -37.89 -14.66 -13.14
N SER A 822 -39.11 -15.07 -12.80
CA SER A 822 -40.17 -15.46 -13.75
C SER A 822 -41.39 -14.57 -13.53
N HIS A 823 -42.02 -14.08 -14.60
CA HIS A 823 -43.06 -13.05 -14.52
C HIS A 823 -44.47 -13.61 -14.79
N TRP A 824 -44.89 -14.58 -13.97
CA TRP A 824 -46.24 -15.17 -14.04
C TRP A 824 -47.28 -14.31 -13.30
N ARG A 825 -48.50 -14.14 -13.85
CA ARG A 825 -49.58 -13.36 -13.21
C ARG A 825 -50.13 -14.04 -11.94
N ASN A 826 -50.06 -15.37 -11.87
CA ASN A 826 -50.61 -16.14 -10.76
C ASN A 826 -49.74 -17.35 -10.39
N LEU A 827 -49.96 -17.91 -9.20
CA LEU A 827 -49.25 -19.08 -8.67
C LEU A 827 -49.56 -20.39 -9.44
N THR A 828 -50.50 -20.37 -10.38
CA THR A 828 -50.84 -21.55 -11.19
C THR A 828 -49.90 -21.74 -12.38
N LEU A 829 -49.06 -20.74 -12.71
CA LEU A 829 -48.08 -20.76 -13.81
C LEU A 829 -48.73 -21.06 -15.17
N ARG A 830 -49.94 -20.53 -15.41
CA ARG A 830 -50.71 -20.76 -16.64
C ARG A 830 -50.93 -19.53 -17.49
N GLU A 831 -50.91 -18.35 -16.87
CA GLU A 831 -51.17 -17.07 -17.53
C GLU A 831 -50.07 -16.08 -17.20
N CYS A 832 -49.56 -15.43 -18.23
CA CYS A 832 -48.61 -14.33 -18.11
C CYS A 832 -48.75 -13.41 -19.32
N ASP A 833 -48.61 -12.11 -19.06
CA ASP A 833 -48.61 -11.08 -20.10
C ASP A 833 -47.17 -10.63 -20.30
N VAL A 834 -46.68 -10.64 -21.55
CA VAL A 834 -45.36 -10.09 -21.91
C VAL A 834 -45.57 -8.67 -22.44
N PRO A 835 -45.26 -7.62 -21.66
CA PRO A 835 -45.44 -6.25 -22.10
C PRO A 835 -44.37 -5.84 -23.14
N ASN A 836 -44.62 -4.75 -23.86
CA ASN A 836 -43.67 -4.20 -24.84
C ASN A 836 -42.58 -3.32 -24.20
N GLN A 837 -42.63 -3.09 -22.88
CA GLN A 837 -41.71 -2.23 -22.14
C GLN A 837 -41.34 -2.90 -20.81
N PRO A 838 -40.11 -2.68 -20.30
CA PRO A 838 -39.71 -3.12 -18.97
C PRO A 838 -40.65 -2.61 -17.88
N LEU A 839 -40.69 -3.30 -16.75
CA LEU A 839 -41.42 -2.85 -15.57
C LEU A 839 -40.76 -1.58 -15.00
N SER A 840 -41.58 -0.64 -14.53
CA SER A 840 -41.11 0.56 -13.83
C SER A 840 -40.60 0.25 -12.42
N GLU A 841 -41.06 -0.84 -11.81
CA GLU A 841 -40.64 -1.34 -10.50
C GLU A 841 -40.34 -2.85 -10.62
N ALA A 842 -39.22 -3.30 -10.05
CA ALA A 842 -38.88 -4.72 -10.04
C ALA A 842 -39.87 -5.49 -9.16
N ILE A 843 -40.50 -6.52 -9.71
CA ILE A 843 -41.37 -7.41 -8.92
C ILE A 843 -40.49 -8.24 -7.98
N GLY A 844 -40.68 -8.05 -6.67
CA GLY A 844 -39.96 -8.78 -5.62
C GLY A 844 -38.58 -8.19 -5.30
N GLU A 845 -38.54 -6.94 -4.82
CA GLU A 845 -37.32 -6.27 -4.35
C GLU A 845 -36.46 -7.17 -3.45
N GLY A 846 -35.24 -7.43 -3.90
CA GLY A 846 -34.04 -7.55 -3.06
C GLY A 846 -33.84 -8.80 -2.20
N ASN A 847 -34.83 -9.64 -1.93
CA ASN A 847 -34.67 -10.77 -1.01
C ASN A 847 -35.24 -12.08 -1.57
N ASN A 848 -34.53 -12.66 -2.53
CA ASN A 848 -34.80 -14.01 -2.99
C ASN A 848 -34.00 -14.99 -2.12
N SER A 849 -34.71 -15.81 -1.33
CA SER A 849 -34.08 -16.79 -0.43
C SER A 849 -33.07 -17.74 -1.09
N PHE A 850 -33.20 -18.00 -2.40
CA PHE A 850 -32.23 -18.77 -3.18
C PHE A 850 -30.97 -17.94 -3.48
N SER A 851 -31.11 -16.69 -3.92
CA SER A 851 -29.98 -15.77 -4.14
C SER A 851 -29.20 -15.52 -2.85
N ASP A 852 -29.90 -15.33 -1.72
CA ASP A 852 -29.27 -15.15 -0.40
C ASP A 852 -28.50 -16.40 0.02
N ALA A 853 -29.07 -17.58 -0.20
CA ALA A 853 -28.40 -18.85 0.07
C ALA A 853 -27.12 -19.02 -0.76
N ILE A 854 -27.13 -18.60 -2.03
CA ILE A 854 -25.94 -18.62 -2.90
C ILE A 854 -24.85 -17.72 -2.31
N PHE A 855 -25.16 -16.46 -2.00
CA PHE A 855 -24.20 -15.53 -1.41
C PHE A 855 -23.64 -16.04 -0.08
N ASP A 856 -24.50 -16.55 0.79
CA ASP A 856 -24.12 -17.07 2.11
C ASP A 856 -23.19 -18.28 2.03
N VAL A 857 -23.43 -19.18 1.07
CA VAL A 857 -22.60 -20.38 0.85
C VAL A 857 -21.26 -19.98 0.23
N VAL A 858 -21.27 -19.21 -0.86
CA VAL A 858 -20.06 -18.78 -1.58
C VAL A 858 -19.11 -18.00 -0.67
N LYS A 859 -19.63 -17.15 0.21
CA LYS A 859 -18.83 -16.36 1.15
C LYS A 859 -17.98 -17.20 2.11
N ARG A 860 -18.33 -18.46 2.32
CA ARG A 860 -17.65 -19.39 3.25
C ARG A 860 -16.73 -20.38 2.54
N MET A 861 -16.66 -20.35 1.22
CA MET A 861 -15.84 -21.26 0.41
C MET A 861 -14.37 -20.86 0.44
N THR A 862 -13.50 -21.87 0.28
CA THR A 862 -12.05 -21.67 0.18
C THR A 862 -11.63 -21.38 -1.26
N VAL A 863 -12.25 -22.04 -2.24
CA VAL A 863 -12.07 -21.73 -3.67
C VAL A 863 -12.82 -20.44 -4.00
N PRO A 864 -12.18 -19.46 -4.65
CA PRO A 864 -12.83 -18.21 -5.01
C PRO A 864 -13.88 -18.44 -6.11
N VAL A 865 -15.15 -18.26 -5.76
CA VAL A 865 -16.28 -18.29 -6.71
C VAL A 865 -16.76 -16.87 -6.98
N THR A 866 -16.97 -16.54 -8.25
CA THR A 866 -17.57 -15.26 -8.65
C THR A 866 -19.08 -15.41 -8.81
N VAL A 867 -19.86 -14.66 -8.02
CA VAL A 867 -21.33 -14.65 -8.14
C VAL A 867 -21.76 -13.67 -9.23
N LEU A 868 -22.46 -14.16 -10.24
CA LEU A 868 -23.10 -13.34 -11.27
C LEU A 868 -24.46 -12.87 -10.75
N HIS A 869 -24.50 -11.67 -10.17
CA HIS A 869 -25.68 -11.11 -9.51
C HIS A 869 -26.68 -10.53 -10.53
N ILE A 870 -27.41 -11.41 -11.21
CA ILE A 870 -28.34 -11.05 -12.31
C ILE A 870 -29.80 -10.93 -11.87
N THR A 871 -30.14 -11.33 -10.63
CA THR A 871 -31.52 -11.34 -10.14
C THR A 871 -32.17 -9.96 -10.19
N PRO A 872 -31.55 -8.90 -9.64
CA PRO A 872 -32.20 -7.57 -9.60
C PRO A 872 -32.39 -6.99 -11.00
N MET A 873 -31.39 -7.15 -11.88
CA MET A 873 -31.47 -6.63 -13.25
C MET A 873 -32.54 -7.33 -14.08
N SER A 874 -32.69 -8.64 -13.91
CA SER A 874 -33.63 -9.44 -14.70
C SER A 874 -35.08 -9.26 -14.23
N ALA A 875 -35.28 -8.79 -13.00
CA ALA A 875 -36.61 -8.55 -12.40
C ALA A 875 -37.38 -7.37 -13.04
N PHE A 876 -36.68 -6.50 -13.77
CA PHE A 876 -37.32 -5.42 -14.55
C PHE A 876 -37.78 -5.91 -15.93
N ARG A 877 -37.31 -7.07 -16.39
CA ARG A 877 -37.34 -7.43 -17.80
C ARG A 877 -38.49 -8.35 -18.19
N SER A 878 -39.67 -8.16 -17.62
CA SER A 878 -40.84 -8.95 -18.02
C SER A 878 -41.13 -8.88 -19.53
N ASP A 879 -40.71 -7.79 -20.19
CA ASP A 879 -40.79 -7.58 -21.64
C ASP A 879 -39.99 -8.60 -22.46
N ALA A 880 -38.89 -9.14 -21.95
CA ALA A 880 -37.98 -9.96 -22.75
C ALA A 880 -38.27 -11.47 -22.71
N HIS A 881 -39.38 -11.88 -22.09
CA HIS A 881 -39.79 -13.28 -22.06
C HIS A 881 -40.32 -13.79 -23.40
N VAL A 882 -40.29 -15.10 -23.58
CA VAL A 882 -40.77 -15.79 -24.79
C VAL A 882 -42.26 -15.60 -25.00
N GLY A 883 -43.07 -15.63 -23.95
CA GLY A 883 -44.52 -15.51 -24.05
C GLY A 883 -45.12 -16.58 -24.97
N THR A 884 -45.96 -16.16 -25.91
CA THR A 884 -46.56 -17.05 -26.92
C THR A 884 -45.73 -17.16 -28.21
N TRP A 885 -44.59 -16.46 -28.33
CA TRP A 885 -43.73 -16.45 -29.52
C TRP A 885 -42.71 -17.59 -29.50
N SER A 886 -43.22 -18.82 -29.40
CA SER A 886 -42.42 -20.04 -29.34
C SER A 886 -42.80 -21.02 -30.47
N ASP A 887 -42.14 -22.19 -30.46
CA ASP A 887 -42.49 -23.35 -31.28
C ASP A 887 -43.85 -23.99 -30.90
N ASN A 888 -44.45 -23.56 -29.79
CA ASN A 888 -45.80 -23.94 -29.38
C ASN A 888 -46.61 -22.73 -28.84
N PRO A 889 -47.25 -21.94 -29.72
CA PRO A 889 -47.93 -20.70 -29.33
C PRO A 889 -49.13 -20.88 -28.40
N SER A 890 -49.65 -22.10 -28.24
CA SER A 890 -50.78 -22.41 -27.35
C SER A 890 -50.41 -22.40 -25.86
N LEU A 891 -49.12 -22.37 -25.53
CA LEU A 891 -48.62 -22.31 -24.15
C LEU A 891 -47.72 -21.08 -23.99
N SER A 892 -48.10 -20.16 -23.10
CA SER A 892 -47.26 -19.00 -22.79
C SER A 892 -46.08 -19.40 -21.91
N ASP A 893 -44.89 -18.87 -22.19
CA ASP A 893 -43.65 -19.11 -21.43
C ASP A 893 -43.08 -17.79 -20.89
N CYS A 894 -43.29 -17.54 -19.59
CA CYS A 894 -42.70 -16.41 -18.87
C CYS A 894 -41.64 -16.82 -17.85
N SER A 895 -40.97 -17.94 -18.14
CA SER A 895 -39.76 -18.37 -17.45
C SER A 895 -38.54 -18.22 -18.35
N HIS A 896 -38.63 -18.62 -19.63
CA HIS A 896 -37.53 -18.49 -20.60
C HIS A 896 -37.48 -17.12 -21.26
N TRP A 897 -36.31 -16.79 -21.81
CA TRP A 897 -36.00 -15.50 -22.41
C TRP A 897 -35.88 -15.64 -23.92
N CYS A 898 -36.35 -14.62 -24.66
CA CYS A 898 -36.07 -14.51 -26.08
C CYS A 898 -34.56 -14.35 -26.33
N LEU A 899 -34.08 -14.88 -27.45
CA LEU A 899 -32.74 -14.64 -27.99
C LEU A 899 -32.83 -13.95 -29.36
N PRO A 900 -32.07 -12.85 -29.60
CA PRO A 900 -31.25 -12.10 -28.64
C PRO A 900 -32.10 -11.47 -27.52
N GLY A 901 -31.49 -11.19 -26.36
CA GLY A 901 -32.21 -10.69 -25.18
C GLY A 901 -31.39 -10.69 -23.89
N VAL A 902 -32.07 -10.81 -22.76
CA VAL A 902 -31.46 -10.71 -21.40
C VAL A 902 -30.26 -11.65 -21.17
N PRO A 903 -30.25 -12.91 -21.66
CA PRO A 903 -29.10 -13.79 -21.52
C PRO A 903 -27.80 -13.28 -22.18
N ASP A 904 -27.92 -12.45 -23.23
CA ASP A 904 -26.75 -11.83 -23.87
C ASP A 904 -26.01 -10.94 -22.88
N VAL A 905 -26.76 -10.20 -22.07
CA VAL A 905 -26.20 -9.30 -21.06
C VAL A 905 -25.59 -10.06 -19.89
N TRP A 906 -26.15 -11.22 -19.52
CA TRP A 906 -25.49 -12.11 -18.55
C TRP A 906 -24.13 -12.58 -19.05
N ASN A 907 -24.01 -12.85 -20.35
CA ASN A 907 -22.76 -13.23 -20.99
C ASN A 907 -21.78 -12.06 -21.12
N GLU A 908 -22.25 -10.85 -21.39
CA GLU A 908 -21.41 -9.65 -21.32
C GLU A 908 -20.79 -9.45 -19.93
N ILE A 909 -21.59 -9.67 -18.87
CA ILE A 909 -21.09 -9.61 -17.48
C ILE A 909 -20.06 -10.71 -17.23
N LEU A 910 -20.36 -11.97 -17.60
CA LEU A 910 -19.44 -13.10 -17.48
C LEU A 910 -18.10 -12.83 -18.18
N LEU A 911 -18.15 -12.37 -19.43
CA LEU A 911 -16.96 -12.09 -20.23
C LEU A 911 -16.17 -10.90 -19.70
N SER A 912 -16.83 -9.88 -19.14
CA SER A 912 -16.16 -8.76 -18.45
C SER A 912 -15.35 -9.24 -17.24
N TYR A 913 -15.90 -10.15 -16.43
CA TYR A 913 -15.17 -10.76 -15.32
C TYR A 913 -13.98 -11.60 -15.78
N LEU A 914 -14.15 -12.36 -16.86
CA LEU A 914 -13.08 -13.17 -17.45
C LEU A 914 -11.97 -12.30 -18.04
N HIS A 915 -12.32 -11.21 -18.73
CA HIS A 915 -11.35 -10.30 -19.36
C HIS A 915 -10.44 -9.63 -18.32
N ALA A 916 -11.00 -9.22 -17.18
CA ALA A 916 -10.23 -8.71 -16.05
C ALA A 916 -9.21 -9.72 -15.48
N THR A 917 -9.42 -11.02 -15.73
CA THR A 917 -8.58 -12.13 -15.26
C THR A 917 -7.61 -12.62 -16.35
N TYR A 918 -7.99 -12.51 -17.62
CA TYR A 918 -7.14 -12.90 -18.76
C TYR A 918 -5.99 -11.93 -19.00
N THR A 919 -6.26 -10.63 -18.89
CA THR A 919 -5.22 -9.58 -19.00
C THR A 919 -4.12 -9.73 -17.92
N SER A 920 -4.43 -10.32 -16.77
CA SER A 920 -3.44 -10.63 -15.73
C SER A 920 -2.59 -11.87 -16.05
N THR A 921 -3.07 -12.84 -16.84
CA THR A 921 -2.39 -14.12 -17.14
C THR A 921 -1.55 -14.08 -18.44
N LEU A 922 -1.99 -13.39 -19.50
CA LEU A 922 -1.15 -13.19 -20.71
C LEU A 922 0.16 -12.48 -20.37
N SER A 923 0.06 -11.51 -19.48
CA SER A 923 1.16 -10.75 -18.90
C SER A 923 2.19 -11.63 -18.15
N GLN A 924 1.80 -12.81 -17.64
CA GLN A 924 2.71 -13.79 -17.04
C GLN A 924 3.39 -14.71 -18.09
N ARG A 925 2.70 -15.08 -19.17
CA ARG A 925 3.26 -15.95 -20.24
C ARG A 925 4.21 -15.24 -21.20
N ALA A 926 4.01 -13.95 -21.46
CA ALA A 926 4.95 -13.15 -22.25
C ALA A 926 6.35 -13.08 -21.61
N ARG A 927 6.43 -13.20 -20.27
CA ARG A 927 7.68 -13.24 -19.48
C ARG A 927 8.38 -14.60 -19.44
N SER A 928 7.67 -15.71 -19.66
CA SER A 928 8.29 -17.04 -19.72
C SER A 928 8.89 -17.36 -21.08
N ASN A 929 8.41 -16.72 -22.15
CA ASN A 929 8.93 -16.91 -23.50
C ASN A 929 10.10 -15.98 -23.87
N SER A 930 10.36 -14.91 -23.10
CA SER A 930 11.52 -14.04 -23.31
C SER A 930 12.81 -14.55 -22.66
N THR A 931 12.78 -15.68 -21.95
CA THR A 931 13.96 -16.34 -21.36
C THR A 931 14.43 -17.60 -22.11
N ILE A 932 13.82 -17.96 -23.24
CA ILE A 932 14.25 -19.10 -24.08
C ILE A 932 14.17 -18.71 -25.57
N THR A 933 15.07 -17.84 -26.03
CA THR A 933 15.53 -17.75 -27.44
C THR A 933 16.66 -16.72 -27.59
N SER A 934 17.86 -17.04 -27.11
CA SER A 934 19.11 -16.48 -27.63
C SER A 934 20.30 -17.40 -27.35
N CYS A 935 20.27 -18.58 -27.97
CA CYS A 935 21.48 -19.33 -28.28
C CYS A 935 21.24 -20.06 -29.60
N SER A 936 22.21 -19.95 -30.53
CA SER A 936 22.35 -20.64 -31.83
C SER A 936 22.05 -19.82 -33.10
N ARG A 937 22.95 -18.87 -33.40
CA ARG A 937 23.77 -18.69 -34.63
C ARG A 937 24.00 -17.23 -34.95
#